data_AF-A0A842PEJ7-F1
#
_entry.id   AF-A0A842PEJ7-F1
#
_cell.length_a   1.000
_cell.length_b   1.000
_cell.length_c   1.000
_cell.angle_alpha   90.00
_cell.angle_beta   90.00
_cell.angle_gamma   90.00
#
_symmetry.space_group_name_H-M   'P 1'
#
loop_
_entity.id
_entity.type
_entity.pdbx_description
1 polymer ?
#
loop_
_entity_poly.entity_id
_entity_poly.type
_entity_poly.pdbx_seq_one_letter_code
_entity_poly.pdbx_strand_id
1 'polypeptide(L)'
;MSEDEEQLKPLLLQKKAWGNLELLEHIIDRHFRRLRDELGPFPSWQVTPLDGSVSESVSQLDEHLRNHGWRAMIDVGEPYVLTLIDLPDDRHPEQSPLVQTLFWVLATMFSLALGAAWLAYQDSSVNWYDSAVLQSSAIYFCAPLMAVIGLTSVIRKNIFQKHGVDAGNFLVAISPIMFVSTKSVIIWPFGLFFLMNQRFMQTVAWANRRGMLISGVVTPFCFIISGLIFSVIGILMTANNSVDFIGAPAIIQLNSITHLIVSFFITPEEIAVRTVWLHPLALAGQSLMTFGWILLLPIPGFPGYRLLWAIFGRETMTDSSTEFALYGVFLFAGVIILLTSGYIPWLIVISLGVWRMFSEQSITSAGLIVDEVTELDSRYGFRVFTSVAFALMLTFPGLAAVAPYENWEEGLALDWVEELDLQVDEEWSHTLDFEMVGISQRFVQVSVWADPPRPDWDLEIECGPRNVALPTTCDIGNVDLLNDGKATLSASISNNSTMLLPTVLHFIVDADSERSVKTITLNPETVVSPIQAHWQLEPTFDGLLACANLTFSNQQITGNLSTPTLLWSVTTPSNGIFTSDSEPEICLSGPNHGRMVLESDDFGQILPLSFISDEGEEFEWPLRLQNPTYALPIPSEGWWLDGKSEQTPSWLTAGNHVAWGEGNEICTNIAREPGLVDGVLNWNVETRGEVIIPDVNGENQMHFTPPIGGVVSACDDDMIPPLQANFTTASGPSLALRFGEEVTWAWVDRPLESGEWELMNLGNTSIVIVTMSHHDLDDTETGWADSSGVTIPPGGSVQLNLTQTFDSNDVLQVAWLSLHEESGITDSIRLNFGSWCYQGADIDHSDGQVECVISEG
;
A
#
# COMPACT_ATOMS: atom_id res chain seq x y z
N MET A 1 36.28 -102.08 -7.24
CA MET A 1 36.01 -100.93 -8.12
C MET A 1 34.50 -100.81 -8.21
N SER A 2 33.78 -100.39 -7.16
CA SER A 2 33.73 -99.12 -6.40
C SER A 2 32.71 -98.15 -7.01
N GLU A 3 31.44 -98.50 -6.81
CA GLU A 3 30.29 -97.60 -6.84
C GLU A 3 29.89 -97.39 -5.37
N ASP A 4 30.25 -96.24 -4.80
CA ASP A 4 29.74 -95.80 -3.51
C ASP A 4 28.50 -94.95 -3.78
N GLU A 5 27.33 -95.60 -3.86
CA GLU A 5 26.05 -94.93 -3.64
C GLU A 5 26.00 -94.50 -2.16
N GLU A 6 26.10 -93.20 -1.91
CA GLU A 6 25.72 -92.61 -0.63
C GLU A 6 24.25 -92.95 -0.35
N GLN A 7 24.04 -93.98 0.47
CA GLN A 7 22.74 -94.33 1.02
C GLN A 7 22.16 -93.13 1.78
N LEU A 8 21.29 -92.38 1.12
CA LEU A 8 20.38 -91.43 1.76
C LEU A 8 19.65 -92.15 2.90
N LYS A 9 19.93 -91.74 4.15
CA LYS A 9 19.20 -92.23 5.32
C LYS A 9 17.71 -91.99 5.07
N PRO A 10 16.85 -93.02 5.19
CA PRO A 10 15.42 -92.82 5.03
C PRO A 10 14.92 -91.82 6.07
N LEU A 11 14.23 -90.77 5.62
CA LEU A 11 13.49 -89.86 6.49
C LEU A 11 12.56 -90.71 7.36
N LEU A 12 12.77 -90.68 8.67
CA LEU A 12 11.87 -91.27 9.65
C LEU A 12 10.52 -90.54 9.55
N LEU A 13 9.63 -91.09 8.73
CA LEU A 13 8.23 -90.67 8.68
C LEU A 13 7.64 -90.92 10.07
N GLN A 14 7.42 -89.83 10.81
CA GLN A 14 6.76 -89.90 12.10
C GLN A 14 5.36 -90.52 11.92
N LYS A 15 4.98 -91.40 12.85
CA LYS A 15 3.75 -92.21 12.78
C LYS A 15 2.43 -91.40 12.86
N LYS A 16 2.49 -90.09 13.11
CA LYS A 16 1.32 -89.21 13.25
C LYS A 16 1.60 -87.91 12.51
N ALA A 17 0.69 -87.50 11.62
CA ALA A 17 0.75 -86.18 11.01
C ALA A 17 0.50 -85.13 12.11
N TRP A 18 1.40 -84.17 12.26
CA TRP A 18 1.23 -83.06 13.19
C TRP A 18 0.07 -82.17 12.73
N GLY A 19 -0.71 -81.68 13.68
CA GLY A 19 -1.55 -80.51 13.44
C GLY A 19 -0.70 -79.25 13.22
N ASN A 20 -1.25 -78.20 12.60
CA ASN A 20 -0.52 -76.93 12.39
C ASN A 20 0.05 -76.36 13.70
N LEU A 21 -0.72 -76.44 14.79
CA LEU A 21 -0.27 -76.00 16.11
C LEU A 21 0.86 -76.89 16.66
N GLU A 22 0.74 -78.23 16.58
CA GLU A 22 1.77 -79.18 17.02
C GLU A 22 3.11 -78.98 16.26
N LEU A 23 3.04 -78.66 14.96
CA LEU A 23 4.22 -78.34 14.15
C LEU A 23 4.90 -77.05 14.64
N LEU A 24 4.14 -75.98 14.84
CA LEU A 24 4.66 -74.69 15.30
C LEU A 24 5.28 -74.82 16.69
N GLU A 25 4.62 -75.52 17.60
CA GLU A 25 5.15 -75.82 18.94
C GLU A 25 6.50 -76.54 18.87
N HIS A 26 6.65 -77.51 17.98
CA HIS A 26 7.88 -78.26 17.84
C HIS A 26 9.02 -77.46 17.20
N ILE A 27 8.69 -76.47 16.35
CA ILE A 27 9.65 -75.50 15.83
C ILE A 27 10.12 -74.57 16.97
N ILE A 28 9.18 -74.07 17.79
CA ILE A 28 9.47 -73.21 18.93
C ILE A 28 10.36 -73.92 19.95
N ASP A 29 10.08 -75.19 20.27
CA ASP A 29 10.84 -76.00 21.23
C ASP A 29 12.33 -76.19 20.88
N ARG A 30 12.74 -75.85 19.65
CA ARG A 30 14.17 -75.83 19.23
C ARG A 30 14.91 -74.58 19.69
N HIS A 31 14.21 -73.47 19.87
CA HIS A 31 14.78 -72.15 20.19
C HIS A 31 14.41 -71.69 21.61
N PHE A 32 13.23 -72.08 22.10
CA PHE A 32 12.70 -71.69 23.39
C PHE A 32 12.20 -72.87 24.20
N ARG A 33 12.33 -72.79 25.53
CA ARG A 33 11.63 -73.66 26.47
C ARG A 33 10.27 -73.05 26.79
N ARG A 34 9.19 -73.73 26.38
CA ARG A 34 7.82 -73.34 26.74
C ARG A 34 7.53 -73.64 28.21
N LEU A 35 6.97 -72.68 28.93
CA LEU A 35 6.59 -72.77 30.34
C LEU A 35 5.08 -72.95 30.52
N ARG A 36 4.29 -72.15 29.78
CA ARG A 36 2.83 -72.12 29.89
C ARG A 36 2.20 -71.62 28.60
N ASP A 37 1.05 -72.18 28.23
CA ASP A 37 0.23 -71.65 27.14
C ASP A 37 -0.52 -70.40 27.61
N GLU A 38 -0.50 -69.34 26.81
CA GLU A 38 -1.34 -68.17 27.04
C GLU A 38 -2.65 -68.27 26.24
N LEU A 39 -3.74 -67.78 26.84
CA LEU A 39 -5.05 -67.76 26.21
C LEU A 39 -5.20 -66.46 25.42
N GLY A 40 -5.16 -66.55 24.09
CA GLY A 40 -5.31 -65.43 23.19
C GLY A 40 -5.92 -65.82 21.84
N PRO A 41 -6.23 -64.83 20.98
CA PRO A 41 -6.72 -65.07 19.62
C PRO A 41 -5.63 -65.62 18.68
N PHE A 42 -4.36 -65.48 19.06
CA PHE A 42 -3.20 -66.02 18.35
C PHE A 42 -2.49 -67.07 19.22
N PRO A 43 -1.77 -68.04 18.63
CA PRO A 43 -0.96 -68.99 19.39
C PRO A 43 0.14 -68.26 20.17
N SER A 44 0.06 -68.27 21.49
CA SER A 44 1.02 -67.59 22.37
C SER A 44 1.45 -68.46 23.55
N TRP A 45 2.71 -68.32 23.95
CA TRP A 45 3.36 -69.11 24.99
C TRP A 45 4.26 -68.25 25.87
N GLN A 46 4.28 -68.53 27.17
CA GLN A 46 5.35 -68.06 28.05
C GLN A 46 6.60 -68.89 27.80
N VAL A 47 7.71 -68.25 27.46
CA VAL A 47 8.95 -68.88 27.01
C VAL A 47 10.17 -68.37 27.74
N THR A 48 11.23 -69.18 27.73
CA THR A 48 12.59 -68.80 28.15
C THR A 48 13.58 -69.30 27.10
N PRO A 49 14.59 -68.53 26.67
CA PRO A 49 15.54 -68.97 25.65
C PRO A 49 16.28 -70.24 26.12
N LEU A 50 16.56 -71.15 25.19
CA LEU A 50 17.35 -72.36 25.47
C LEU A 50 18.82 -72.02 25.68
N ASP A 51 19.38 -71.20 24.78
CA ASP A 51 20.79 -70.76 24.77
C ASP A 51 20.89 -69.32 24.23
N GLY A 52 21.84 -68.53 24.76
CA GLY A 52 22.12 -67.17 24.27
C GLY A 52 21.13 -66.10 24.75
N SER A 53 21.07 -64.98 24.01
CA SER A 53 20.13 -63.89 24.30
C SER A 53 18.75 -64.18 23.72
N VAL A 54 17.69 -63.64 24.36
CA VAL A 54 16.30 -63.76 23.89
C VAL A 54 16.18 -63.24 22.45
N SER A 55 16.74 -62.05 22.19
CA SER A 55 16.73 -61.39 20.88
C SER A 55 17.34 -62.25 19.77
N GLU A 56 18.48 -62.89 20.02
CA GLU A 56 19.13 -63.78 19.05
C GLU A 56 18.29 -65.03 18.77
N SER A 57 17.70 -65.61 19.81
CA SER A 57 16.82 -66.78 19.68
C SER A 57 15.52 -66.45 18.91
N VAL A 58 14.94 -65.26 19.13
CA VAL A 58 13.75 -64.79 18.39
C VAL A 58 14.10 -64.49 16.94
N SER A 59 15.24 -63.85 16.67
CA SER A 59 15.71 -63.55 15.32
C SER A 59 15.87 -64.82 14.48
N GLN A 60 16.48 -65.88 15.05
CA GLN A 60 16.64 -67.16 14.37
C GLN A 60 15.31 -67.89 14.17
N LEU A 61 14.42 -67.85 15.17
CA LEU A 61 13.08 -68.43 15.07
C LEU A 61 12.24 -67.71 14.00
N ASP A 62 12.28 -66.39 13.95
CA ASP A 62 11.56 -65.58 12.96
C ASP A 62 12.07 -65.85 11.55
N GLU A 63 13.39 -65.97 11.34
CA GLU A 63 13.96 -66.36 10.04
C GLU A 63 13.46 -67.74 9.57
N HIS A 64 13.35 -68.71 10.49
CA HIS A 64 12.84 -70.04 10.17
C HIS A 64 11.33 -70.04 9.87
N LEU A 65 10.55 -69.28 10.64
CA LEU A 65 9.09 -69.20 10.51
C LEU A 65 8.65 -68.35 9.30
N ARG A 66 9.47 -67.38 8.88
CA ARG A 66 9.18 -66.52 7.72
C ARG A 66 8.98 -67.32 6.44
N ASN A 67 9.76 -68.38 6.23
CA ASN A 67 9.60 -69.30 5.09
C ASN A 67 8.27 -70.08 5.11
N HIS A 68 7.59 -70.11 6.24
CA HIS A 68 6.32 -70.81 6.45
C HIS A 68 5.12 -69.84 6.55
N GLY A 69 5.33 -68.53 6.33
CA GLY A 69 4.27 -67.50 6.43
C GLY A 69 3.96 -67.04 7.86
N TRP A 70 4.80 -67.38 8.84
CA TRP A 70 4.60 -67.00 10.24
C TRP A 70 5.68 -66.02 10.70
N ARG A 71 5.33 -65.11 11.62
CA ARG A 71 6.26 -64.24 12.32
C ARG A 71 6.23 -64.52 13.82
N ALA A 72 7.39 -64.50 14.45
CA ALA A 72 7.53 -64.63 15.90
C ALA A 72 7.61 -63.25 16.56
N MET A 73 6.70 -62.93 17.46
CA MET A 73 6.72 -61.70 18.23
C MET A 73 7.02 -62.00 19.69
N ILE A 74 7.98 -61.31 20.29
CA ILE A 74 8.30 -61.43 21.72
C ILE A 74 7.93 -60.12 22.43
N ASP A 75 7.09 -60.22 23.46
CA ASP A 75 6.72 -59.09 24.32
C ASP A 75 7.63 -59.06 25.58
N VAL A 76 7.73 -57.89 26.21
CA VAL A 76 8.58 -57.65 27.39
C VAL A 76 7.98 -58.33 28.63
N GLY A 77 8.80 -59.07 29.38
CA GLY A 77 8.43 -59.70 30.65
C GLY A 77 9.31 -60.91 30.98
N GLU A 78 9.51 -61.25 32.25
CA GLU A 78 10.12 -62.52 32.66
C GLU A 78 9.12 -63.34 33.50
N PRO A 79 8.55 -64.45 32.99
CA PRO A 79 8.83 -65.10 31.70
C PRO A 79 8.32 -64.32 30.48
N TYR A 80 9.02 -64.44 29.35
CA TYR A 80 8.70 -63.72 28.10
C TYR A 80 7.48 -64.31 27.42
N VAL A 81 6.67 -63.49 26.76
CA VAL A 81 5.51 -63.96 25.98
C VAL A 81 5.87 -63.98 24.50
N LEU A 82 5.86 -65.17 23.90
CA LEU A 82 6.05 -65.38 22.46
C LEU A 82 4.70 -65.59 21.79
N THR A 83 4.35 -64.71 20.86
CA THR A 83 3.12 -64.77 20.06
C THR A 83 3.46 -65.03 18.59
N LEU A 84 2.79 -65.99 17.96
CA LEU A 84 2.94 -66.26 16.53
C LEU A 84 1.82 -65.60 15.71
N ILE A 85 2.20 -64.84 14.70
CA ILE A 85 1.25 -64.13 13.84
C ILE A 85 1.35 -64.68 12.42
N ASP A 86 0.20 -65.08 11.87
CA ASP A 86 0.06 -65.51 10.48
C ASP A 86 0.11 -64.29 9.55
N LEU A 87 1.22 -64.17 8.82
CA LEU A 87 1.48 -63.12 7.83
C LEU A 87 1.80 -63.81 6.50
N PRO A 88 0.78 -64.32 5.79
CA PRO A 88 1.00 -65.01 4.53
C PRO A 88 1.56 -64.02 3.49
N ASP A 89 2.61 -64.44 2.78
CA ASP A 89 3.29 -63.65 1.74
C ASP A 89 2.32 -63.15 0.64
N ASP A 90 1.21 -63.86 0.42
CA ASP A 90 0.26 -63.64 -0.68
C ASP A 90 -0.88 -62.63 -0.40
N ARG A 91 -1.00 -62.05 0.81
CA ARG A 91 -2.10 -61.10 1.11
C ARG A 91 -1.88 -59.67 0.60
N HIS A 92 -0.81 -59.42 -0.14
CA HIS A 92 -0.59 -58.13 -0.77
C HIS A 92 -0.64 -58.26 -2.30
N PRO A 93 -1.64 -57.69 -2.98
CA PRO A 93 -1.51 -57.49 -4.41
C PRO A 93 -0.33 -56.56 -4.61
N GLU A 94 0.83 -57.09 -5.02
CA GLU A 94 1.86 -56.26 -5.61
C GLU A 94 1.18 -55.50 -6.74
N GLN A 95 0.95 -54.20 -6.53
CA GLN A 95 0.30 -53.40 -7.54
C GLN A 95 1.10 -53.55 -8.83
N SER A 96 0.44 -53.90 -9.93
CA SER A 96 1.13 -54.15 -11.19
C SER A 96 2.04 -52.97 -11.53
N PRO A 97 3.23 -53.20 -12.12
CA PRO A 97 4.15 -52.12 -12.49
C PRO A 97 3.46 -51.01 -13.33
N LEU A 98 2.46 -51.38 -14.13
CA LEU A 98 1.65 -50.44 -14.93
C LEU A 98 0.84 -49.48 -14.06
N VAL A 99 0.21 -49.97 -12.99
CA VAL A 99 -0.55 -49.11 -12.06
C VAL A 99 0.40 -48.16 -11.34
N GLN A 100 1.58 -48.63 -10.94
CA GLN A 100 2.59 -47.78 -10.30
C GLN A 100 3.08 -46.67 -11.23
N THR A 101 3.43 -47.01 -12.48
CA THR A 101 3.86 -45.99 -13.45
C THR A 101 2.75 -45.00 -13.75
N LEU A 102 1.49 -45.44 -13.81
CA LEU A 102 0.34 -44.55 -14.01
C LEU A 102 0.23 -43.52 -12.87
N PHE A 103 0.34 -43.93 -11.61
CA PHE A 103 0.31 -43.01 -10.46
C PHE A 103 1.45 -41.99 -10.52
N TRP A 104 2.66 -42.39 -10.88
CA TRP A 104 3.79 -41.48 -11.06
C TRP A 104 3.56 -40.48 -12.20
N VAL A 105 3.08 -40.94 -13.36
CA VAL A 105 2.79 -40.06 -14.51
C VAL A 105 1.70 -39.05 -14.15
N LEU A 106 0.61 -39.51 -13.50
CA LEU A 106 -0.44 -38.62 -13.03
C LEU A 106 0.10 -37.60 -12.02
N ALA A 107 1.02 -38.01 -11.13
CA ALA A 107 1.63 -37.14 -10.12
C ALA A 107 2.50 -36.06 -10.76
N THR A 108 3.28 -36.43 -11.77
CA THR A 108 4.06 -35.48 -12.56
C THR A 108 3.15 -34.49 -13.30
N MET A 109 2.09 -34.97 -13.97
CA MET A 109 1.15 -34.10 -14.69
C MET A 109 0.42 -33.14 -13.75
N PHE A 110 -0.01 -33.61 -12.58
CA PHE A 110 -0.64 -32.76 -11.58
C PHE A 110 0.33 -31.73 -11.00
N SER A 111 1.56 -32.14 -10.67
CA SER A 111 2.60 -31.23 -10.18
C SER A 111 2.94 -30.15 -11.21
N LEU A 112 3.00 -30.49 -12.50
CA LEU A 112 3.20 -29.54 -13.58
C LEU A 112 2.06 -28.51 -13.64
N ALA A 113 0.81 -28.97 -13.61
CA ALA A 113 -0.36 -28.10 -13.63
C ALA A 113 -0.43 -27.21 -12.39
N LEU A 114 -0.08 -27.73 -11.21
CA LEU A 114 -0.06 -26.99 -9.95
C LEU A 114 0.97 -25.85 -9.97
N GLY A 115 2.20 -26.12 -10.43
CA GLY A 115 3.23 -25.08 -10.53
C GLY A 115 2.86 -24.00 -11.54
N ALA A 116 2.19 -24.38 -12.64
CA ALA A 116 1.75 -23.44 -13.66
C ALA A 116 0.55 -22.59 -13.19
N ALA A 117 -0.38 -23.18 -12.45
CA ALA A 117 -1.50 -22.47 -11.84
C ALA A 117 -1.02 -21.46 -10.78
N TRP A 118 0.04 -21.79 -10.03
CA TRP A 118 0.65 -20.85 -9.08
C TRP A 118 1.32 -19.67 -9.78
N LEU A 119 2.09 -19.92 -10.84
CA LEU A 119 2.72 -18.87 -11.64
C LEU A 119 1.68 -17.91 -12.24
N ALA A 120 0.60 -18.44 -12.83
CA ALA A 120 -0.49 -17.63 -13.37
C ALA A 120 -1.35 -16.94 -12.30
N TYR A 121 -1.22 -17.35 -11.03
CA TYR A 121 -1.84 -16.64 -9.91
C TYR A 121 -0.99 -15.44 -9.47
N GLN A 122 0.34 -15.57 -9.49
CA GLN A 122 1.28 -14.50 -9.15
C GLN A 122 1.44 -13.49 -10.28
N ASP A 123 1.29 -13.91 -11.54
CA ASP A 123 1.40 -13.07 -12.72
C ASP A 123 0.12 -13.14 -13.52
N SER A 124 -0.63 -12.04 -13.49
CA SER A 124 -1.90 -11.94 -14.17
C SER A 124 -1.79 -11.72 -15.69
N SER A 125 -0.60 -11.38 -16.18
CA SER A 125 -0.34 -11.17 -17.61
C SER A 125 -0.28 -12.49 -18.40
N VAL A 126 -0.11 -13.61 -17.70
CA VAL A 126 0.08 -14.95 -18.29
C VAL A 126 -1.02 -15.93 -17.86
N ASN A 127 -1.33 -16.87 -18.75
CA ASN A 127 -2.24 -17.97 -18.44
C ASN A 127 -1.48 -19.23 -18.02
N TRP A 128 -2.11 -20.07 -17.18
CA TRP A 128 -1.49 -21.32 -16.70
C TRP A 128 -1.14 -22.32 -17.81
N TYR A 129 -1.79 -22.23 -18.97
CA TYR A 129 -1.56 -23.10 -20.13
C TYR A 129 -0.55 -22.55 -21.14
N ASP A 130 0.01 -21.36 -20.88
CA ASP A 130 1.03 -20.77 -21.76
C ASP A 130 2.30 -21.62 -21.77
N SER A 131 2.91 -21.76 -22.95
CA SER A 131 4.07 -22.66 -23.12
C SER A 131 5.26 -22.27 -22.26
N ALA A 132 5.50 -20.97 -22.07
CA ALA A 132 6.57 -20.45 -21.23
C ALA A 132 6.32 -20.75 -19.74
N VAL A 133 5.08 -20.58 -19.27
CA VAL A 133 4.67 -20.88 -17.90
C VAL A 133 4.78 -22.38 -17.61
N LEU A 134 4.29 -23.23 -18.53
CA LEU A 134 4.42 -24.68 -18.42
C LEU A 134 5.89 -25.13 -18.41
N GLN A 135 6.74 -24.52 -19.23
CA GLN A 135 8.18 -24.82 -19.24
C GLN A 135 8.84 -24.41 -17.92
N SER A 136 8.53 -23.22 -17.41
CA SER A 136 9.06 -22.73 -16.12
C SER A 136 8.61 -23.64 -14.97
N SER A 137 7.32 -23.98 -14.91
CA SER A 137 6.78 -24.95 -13.95
C SER A 137 7.45 -26.32 -14.05
N ALA A 138 7.67 -26.84 -15.27
CA ALA A 138 8.33 -28.12 -15.49
C ALA A 138 9.76 -28.15 -14.94
N ILE A 139 10.55 -27.12 -15.24
CA ILE A 139 11.99 -27.05 -14.90
C ILE A 139 12.21 -26.72 -13.43
N TYR A 140 11.49 -25.72 -12.90
CA TYR A 140 11.80 -25.14 -11.60
C TYR A 140 10.90 -25.67 -10.48
N PHE A 141 9.69 -26.16 -10.76
CA PHE A 141 8.80 -26.70 -9.72
C PHE A 141 8.67 -28.23 -9.80
N CYS A 142 8.18 -28.74 -10.93
CA CYS A 142 7.79 -30.14 -11.07
C CYS A 142 8.98 -31.10 -11.06
N ALA A 143 9.99 -30.88 -11.90
CA ALA A 143 11.14 -31.77 -11.98
C ALA A 143 11.93 -31.85 -10.66
N PRO A 144 12.25 -30.74 -9.96
CA PRO A 144 12.92 -30.80 -8.66
C PRO A 144 12.11 -31.53 -7.60
N LEU A 145 10.80 -31.25 -7.50
CA LEU A 145 9.89 -31.90 -6.55
C LEU A 145 9.85 -33.42 -6.79
N MET A 146 9.55 -33.84 -8.03
CA MET A 146 9.41 -35.25 -8.38
C MET A 146 10.74 -36.01 -8.29
N ALA A 147 11.87 -35.36 -8.60
CA ALA A 147 13.20 -35.94 -8.44
C ALA A 147 13.51 -36.24 -6.97
N VAL A 148 13.20 -35.33 -6.04
CA VAL A 148 13.40 -35.56 -4.59
C VAL A 148 12.50 -36.67 -4.07
N ILE A 149 11.22 -36.70 -4.47
CA ILE A 149 10.29 -37.77 -4.06
C ILE A 149 10.80 -39.13 -4.57
N GLY A 150 11.21 -39.21 -5.84
CA GLY A 150 11.78 -40.42 -6.44
C GLY A 150 13.07 -40.87 -5.76
N LEU A 151 14.01 -39.96 -5.54
CA LEU A 151 15.27 -40.25 -4.84
C LEU A 151 15.02 -40.73 -3.41
N THR A 152 14.11 -40.07 -2.69
CA THR A 152 13.73 -40.46 -1.32
C THR A 152 13.10 -41.84 -1.29
N SER A 153 12.28 -42.21 -2.29
CA SER A 153 11.74 -43.56 -2.43
C SER A 153 12.85 -44.62 -2.47
N VAL A 154 13.88 -44.38 -3.29
CA VAL A 154 15.00 -45.32 -3.47
C VAL A 154 15.85 -45.41 -2.20
N ILE A 155 16.21 -44.27 -1.61
CA ILE A 155 16.99 -44.21 -0.37
C ILE A 155 16.26 -44.96 0.74
N ARG A 156 14.97 -44.68 0.90
CA ARG A 156 14.13 -45.33 1.91
C ARG A 156 14.08 -46.84 1.70
N LYS A 157 13.80 -47.31 0.48
CA LYS A 157 13.75 -48.75 0.16
C LYS A 157 15.06 -49.44 0.55
N ASN A 158 16.20 -48.85 0.18
CA ASN A 158 17.52 -49.39 0.49
C ASN A 158 17.77 -49.46 2.01
N ILE A 159 17.37 -48.44 2.77
CA ILE A 159 17.55 -48.42 4.23
C ILE A 159 16.61 -49.42 4.92
N PHE A 160 15.37 -49.57 4.44
CA PHE A 160 14.39 -50.51 5.00
C PHE A 160 14.85 -51.96 4.80
N GLN A 161 15.34 -52.29 3.60
CA GLN A 161 15.89 -53.62 3.30
C GLN A 161 17.07 -53.99 4.20
N LYS A 162 17.95 -53.03 4.51
CA LYS A 162 19.07 -53.24 5.46
C LYS A 162 18.62 -53.58 6.88
N HIS A 163 17.38 -53.26 7.26
CA HIS A 163 16.80 -53.56 8.57
C HIS A 163 15.78 -54.71 8.52
N GLY A 164 15.77 -55.51 7.45
CA GLY A 164 14.90 -56.69 7.32
C GLY A 164 13.44 -56.36 6.96
N VAL A 165 13.17 -55.11 6.57
CA VAL A 165 11.82 -54.61 6.28
C VAL A 165 11.63 -54.45 4.78
N ASP A 166 10.59 -55.06 4.22
CA ASP A 166 10.24 -54.92 2.81
C ASP A 166 8.97 -54.10 2.63
N ALA A 167 9.14 -52.78 2.51
CA ALA A 167 8.04 -51.82 2.35
C ALA A 167 7.78 -51.40 0.89
N GLY A 168 8.60 -51.85 -0.07
CA GLY A 168 8.55 -51.40 -1.46
C GLY A 168 8.90 -49.93 -1.68
N ASN A 169 8.57 -49.41 -2.87
CA ASN A 169 8.73 -47.98 -3.21
C ASN A 169 7.52 -47.15 -2.74
N PHE A 170 7.64 -45.82 -2.81
CA PHE A 170 6.47 -44.94 -2.67
C PHE A 170 5.49 -45.14 -3.81
N LEU A 171 4.21 -45.16 -3.46
CA LEU A 171 3.11 -44.88 -4.36
C LEU A 171 2.69 -43.43 -4.12
N VAL A 172 2.92 -42.58 -5.12
CA VAL A 172 2.51 -41.17 -5.06
C VAL A 172 1.04 -41.09 -5.46
N ALA A 173 0.14 -40.98 -4.49
CA ALA A 173 -1.26 -40.72 -4.73
C ALA A 173 -1.53 -39.22 -4.60
N ILE A 174 -2.43 -38.71 -5.43
CA ILE A 174 -2.75 -37.28 -5.51
C ILE A 174 -4.22 -37.12 -5.17
N SER A 175 -4.54 -36.10 -4.38
CA SER A 175 -5.90 -35.60 -4.28
C SER A 175 -6.03 -34.30 -5.09
N PRO A 176 -7.01 -34.18 -6.00
CA PRO A 176 -7.19 -32.98 -6.83
C PRO A 176 -7.81 -31.80 -6.07
N ILE A 177 -7.73 -31.78 -4.74
CA ILE A 177 -8.33 -30.73 -3.91
C ILE A 177 -7.34 -29.58 -3.80
N MET A 178 -7.57 -28.53 -4.59
CA MET A 178 -7.00 -27.20 -4.38
C MET A 178 -8.01 -26.41 -3.54
N PHE A 179 -7.59 -25.86 -2.40
CA PHE A 179 -8.46 -25.00 -1.61
C PHE A 179 -8.43 -23.60 -2.21
N VAL A 180 -9.50 -23.27 -2.95
CA VAL A 180 -9.72 -21.95 -3.52
C VAL A 180 -10.77 -21.25 -2.65
N SER A 181 -10.44 -20.05 -2.16
CA SER A 181 -11.39 -19.22 -1.41
C SER A 181 -12.45 -18.60 -2.35
N THR A 182 -13.55 -18.10 -1.79
CA THR A 182 -14.56 -17.29 -2.51
C THR A 182 -13.97 -16.01 -3.12
N LYS A 183 -12.78 -15.58 -2.69
CA LYS A 183 -11.99 -14.47 -3.27
C LYS A 183 -10.88 -14.94 -4.24
N SER A 184 -10.98 -16.15 -4.79
CA SER A 184 -9.97 -16.71 -5.73
C SER A 184 -8.56 -16.91 -5.15
N VAL A 185 -8.36 -16.76 -3.84
CA VAL A 185 -7.05 -16.96 -3.18
C VAL A 185 -6.73 -18.45 -3.04
N ILE A 186 -5.52 -18.84 -3.43
CA ILE A 186 -4.97 -20.19 -3.22
C ILE A 186 -4.56 -20.34 -1.76
N ILE A 187 -5.32 -21.11 -0.97
CA ILE A 187 -5.06 -21.28 0.47
C ILE A 187 -3.99 -22.35 0.71
N TRP A 188 -3.80 -23.31 -0.20
CA TRP A 188 -2.82 -24.40 -0.05
C TRP A 188 -2.03 -24.62 -1.36
N PRO A 189 -0.83 -24.05 -1.49
CA PRO A 189 -0.10 -24.04 -2.76
C PRO A 189 0.67 -25.33 -3.04
N PHE A 190 0.90 -26.16 -2.02
CA PHE A 190 1.81 -27.30 -2.11
C PHE A 190 1.16 -28.55 -2.70
N GLY A 191 -0.16 -28.56 -2.87
CA GLY A 191 -0.93 -29.75 -3.27
C GLY A 191 -1.02 -30.81 -2.17
N LEU A 192 -1.91 -31.79 -2.33
CA LEU A 192 -2.05 -32.93 -1.41
C LEU A 192 -1.42 -34.18 -2.02
N PHE A 193 -0.16 -34.43 -1.64
CA PHE A 193 0.53 -35.67 -1.95
C PHE A 193 0.32 -36.68 -0.81
N PHE A 194 -0.36 -37.77 -1.11
CA PHE A 194 -0.42 -38.92 -0.23
C PHE A 194 0.69 -39.89 -0.62
N LEU A 195 1.74 -39.95 0.21
CA LEU A 195 2.81 -40.92 0.06
C LEU A 195 2.36 -42.25 0.66
N MET A 196 1.63 -43.00 -0.16
CA MET A 196 1.21 -44.34 0.21
C MET A 196 2.39 -45.29 0.03
N ASN A 197 2.35 -46.36 0.81
CA ASN A 197 3.35 -47.42 0.71
C ASN A 197 2.83 -48.45 -0.27
N GLN A 198 3.73 -49.00 -1.10
CA GLN A 198 3.37 -50.08 -2.01
C GLN A 198 2.78 -51.29 -1.26
N ARG A 199 3.19 -51.49 0.01
CA ARG A 199 2.60 -52.48 0.93
C ARG A 199 1.89 -51.77 2.08
N PHE A 200 0.76 -52.32 2.52
CA PHE A 200 0.04 -51.82 3.68
C PHE A 200 0.95 -51.86 4.91
N MET A 201 1.12 -50.73 5.59
CA MET A 201 2.13 -50.71 6.66
C MET A 201 1.69 -51.46 7.93
N GLN A 202 0.39 -51.68 8.13
CA GLN A 202 -0.13 -52.42 9.29
C GLN A 202 0.35 -53.87 9.34
N THR A 203 0.79 -54.43 8.20
CA THR A 203 1.30 -55.80 8.06
C THR A 203 2.82 -55.85 7.94
N VAL A 204 3.49 -54.70 7.97
CA VAL A 204 4.94 -54.63 7.92
C VAL A 204 5.48 -54.87 9.34
N ALA A 205 6.38 -55.85 9.45
CA ALA A 205 7.05 -56.18 10.70
C ALA A 205 8.49 -55.66 10.70
N TRP A 206 8.86 -54.91 11.73
CA TRP A 206 10.23 -54.48 12.00
C TRP A 206 10.91 -55.47 12.93
N ALA A 207 12.19 -55.74 12.65
CA ALA A 207 12.98 -56.65 13.48
C ALA A 207 13.14 -56.11 14.92
N ASN A 208 13.38 -54.80 15.08
CA ASN A 208 13.62 -54.16 16.38
C ASN A 208 13.17 -52.69 16.41
N ARG A 209 13.08 -52.12 17.63
CA ARG A 209 12.73 -50.70 17.85
C ARG A 209 13.66 -49.72 17.12
N ARG A 210 14.97 -50.02 17.04
CA ARG A 210 15.95 -49.17 16.35
C ARG A 210 15.69 -49.08 14.83
N GLY A 211 15.37 -50.19 14.19
CA GLY A 211 15.03 -50.23 12.76
C GLY A 211 13.76 -49.42 12.49
N MET A 212 12.78 -49.50 13.38
CA MET A 212 11.56 -48.69 13.31
C MET A 212 11.87 -47.19 13.43
N LEU A 213 12.69 -46.79 14.40
CA LEU A 213 13.11 -45.40 14.60
C LEU A 213 13.79 -44.83 13.35
N ILE A 214 14.80 -45.53 12.80
CA ILE A 214 15.52 -45.08 11.59
C ILE A 214 14.54 -44.98 10.41
N SER A 215 13.66 -45.96 10.27
CA SER A 215 12.66 -45.98 9.20
C SER A 215 11.66 -44.81 9.27
N GLY A 216 11.41 -44.29 10.48
CA GLY A 216 10.57 -43.11 10.73
C GLY A 216 11.24 -41.77 10.39
N VAL A 217 12.56 -41.65 10.53
CA VAL A 217 13.29 -40.39 10.30
C VAL A 217 13.68 -40.17 8.85
N VAL A 218 14.02 -41.23 8.11
CA VAL A 218 14.65 -41.13 6.78
C VAL A 218 13.84 -40.28 5.81
N THR A 219 12.52 -40.49 5.73
CA THR A 219 11.69 -39.79 4.74
C THR A 219 11.54 -38.30 5.06
N PRO A 220 11.09 -37.91 6.27
CA PRO A 220 11.03 -36.49 6.62
C PRO A 220 12.36 -35.77 6.47
N PHE A 221 13.46 -36.42 6.86
CA PHE A 221 14.79 -35.83 6.82
C PHE A 221 15.26 -35.53 5.39
N CYS A 222 15.06 -36.47 4.46
CA CYS A 222 15.38 -36.25 3.04
C CYS A 222 14.59 -35.07 2.45
N PHE A 223 13.32 -34.95 2.79
CA PHE A 223 12.47 -33.85 2.34
C PHE A 223 12.88 -32.51 2.95
N ILE A 224 13.14 -32.47 4.26
CA ILE A 224 13.57 -31.24 4.94
C ILE A 224 14.91 -30.74 4.37
N ILE A 225 15.91 -31.62 4.21
CA ILE A 225 17.21 -31.18 3.68
C ILE A 225 17.11 -30.69 2.24
N SER A 226 16.47 -31.48 1.38
CA SER A 226 16.37 -31.10 -0.04
C SER A 226 15.49 -29.86 -0.21
N GLY A 227 14.42 -29.77 0.58
CA GLY A 227 13.51 -28.63 0.61
C GLY A 227 14.20 -27.37 1.07
N LEU A 228 15.00 -27.43 2.14
CA LEU A 228 15.79 -26.30 2.62
C LEU A 228 16.75 -25.76 1.55
N ILE A 229 17.46 -26.66 0.86
CA ILE A 229 18.39 -26.29 -0.23
C ILE A 229 17.63 -25.57 -1.36
N PHE A 230 16.50 -26.13 -1.80
CA PHE A 230 15.70 -25.53 -2.87
C PHE A 230 15.03 -24.22 -2.46
N SER A 231 14.55 -24.10 -1.22
CA SER A 231 13.98 -22.86 -0.68
C SER A 231 15.03 -21.73 -0.70
N VAL A 232 16.23 -21.99 -0.17
CA VAL A 232 17.29 -20.97 -0.12
C VAL A 232 17.72 -20.56 -1.52
N ILE A 233 18.02 -21.53 -2.41
CA ILE A 233 18.44 -21.22 -3.78
C ILE A 233 17.34 -20.47 -4.53
N GLY A 234 16.08 -20.91 -4.41
CA GLY A 234 14.98 -20.26 -5.11
C GLY A 234 14.73 -18.83 -4.62
N ILE A 235 14.84 -18.54 -3.32
CA ILE A 235 14.68 -17.16 -2.82
C ILE A 235 15.78 -16.25 -3.34
N LEU A 236 17.02 -16.75 -3.40
CA LEU A 236 18.14 -16.02 -3.99
C LEU A 236 17.94 -15.75 -5.49
N MET A 237 17.16 -16.59 -6.19
CA MET A 237 16.80 -16.42 -7.60
C MET A 237 15.54 -15.57 -7.83
N THR A 238 14.74 -15.27 -6.80
CA THR A 238 13.56 -14.41 -6.93
C THR A 238 14.01 -12.98 -7.29
N ALA A 239 13.34 -12.36 -8.28
CA ALA A 239 13.62 -11.00 -8.69
C ALA A 239 13.14 -9.97 -7.64
N ASN A 240 13.75 -8.79 -7.62
CA ASN A 240 13.32 -7.70 -6.73
C ASN A 240 12.18 -6.85 -7.30
N ASN A 241 11.93 -6.93 -8.61
CA ASN A 241 10.86 -6.17 -9.24
C ASN A 241 9.54 -6.92 -9.07
N SER A 242 8.46 -6.18 -8.80
CA SER A 242 7.12 -6.73 -8.72
C SER A 242 6.60 -7.17 -10.09
N VAL A 243 5.56 -7.99 -10.05
CA VAL A 243 4.85 -8.54 -11.22
C VAL A 243 3.44 -7.96 -11.25
N ASP A 244 2.75 -8.01 -12.38
CA ASP A 244 1.40 -7.48 -12.51
C ASP A 244 0.36 -8.35 -11.80
N PHE A 245 -0.39 -7.75 -10.88
CA PHE A 245 -1.45 -8.40 -10.10
C PHE A 245 -2.85 -7.87 -10.50
N ILE A 246 -3.82 -8.78 -10.65
CA ILE A 246 -5.26 -8.43 -10.80
C ILE A 246 -6.02 -8.57 -9.46
N GLY A 247 -5.43 -9.25 -8.47
CA GLY A 247 -6.04 -9.49 -7.18
C GLY A 247 -4.98 -9.69 -6.10
N ALA A 248 -5.41 -9.73 -4.84
CA ALA A 248 -4.53 -9.80 -3.68
C ALA A 248 -3.49 -10.93 -3.80
N PRO A 249 -2.19 -10.61 -3.86
CA PRO A 249 -1.17 -11.62 -3.98
C PRO A 249 -1.02 -12.41 -2.69
N ALA A 250 -0.44 -13.60 -2.83
CA ALA A 250 -0.28 -14.54 -1.73
C ALA A 250 1.15 -14.46 -1.18
N ILE A 251 1.28 -14.15 0.11
CA ILE A 251 2.55 -14.16 0.85
C ILE A 251 2.80 -15.58 1.37
N ILE A 252 3.97 -16.13 1.05
CA ILE A 252 4.41 -17.44 1.59
C ILE A 252 5.19 -17.22 2.89
N GLN A 253 4.68 -17.75 4.01
CA GLN A 253 5.43 -17.74 5.27
C GLN A 253 6.57 -18.76 5.21
N LEU A 254 7.80 -18.25 5.32
CA LEU A 254 9.00 -19.10 5.34
C LEU A 254 9.10 -19.82 6.69
N ASN A 255 9.51 -21.09 6.66
CA ASN A 255 9.84 -21.82 7.89
C ASN A 255 11.04 -21.16 8.59
N SER A 256 11.08 -21.21 9.92
CA SER A 256 12.06 -20.49 10.74
C SER A 256 13.51 -20.74 10.33
N ILE A 257 13.87 -21.98 9.99
CA ILE A 257 15.23 -22.32 9.52
C ILE A 257 15.55 -21.71 8.16
N THR A 258 14.59 -21.65 7.24
CA THR A 258 14.78 -21.02 5.94
C THR A 258 14.96 -19.51 6.12
N HIS A 259 14.10 -18.87 6.91
CA HIS A 259 14.21 -17.45 7.21
C HIS A 259 15.57 -17.10 7.83
N LEU A 260 16.02 -17.88 8.83
CA LEU A 260 17.31 -17.68 9.49
C LEU A 260 18.49 -17.82 8.53
N ILE A 261 18.45 -18.79 7.61
CA ILE A 261 19.55 -18.96 6.64
C ILE A 261 19.55 -17.84 5.62
N VAL A 262 18.38 -17.46 5.10
CA VAL A 262 18.26 -16.38 4.10
C VAL A 262 18.65 -15.02 4.68
N SER A 263 18.38 -14.76 5.96
CA SER A 263 18.78 -13.50 6.63
C SER A 263 20.29 -13.27 6.71
N PHE A 264 21.12 -14.28 6.40
CA PHE A 264 22.57 -14.08 6.23
C PHE A 264 22.98 -13.55 4.85
N PHE A 265 22.08 -13.63 3.86
CA PHE A 265 22.37 -13.27 2.47
C PHE A 265 21.63 -12.02 2.00
N ILE A 266 20.44 -11.76 2.56
CA ILE A 266 19.49 -10.74 2.08
C ILE A 266 18.90 -9.98 3.29
N THR A 267 18.51 -8.71 3.12
CA THR A 267 17.88 -7.88 4.17
C THR A 267 16.45 -8.35 4.52
N PRO A 268 15.92 -8.00 5.70
CA PRO A 268 14.54 -8.33 6.07
C PRO A 268 13.49 -7.77 5.11
N GLU A 269 13.66 -6.55 4.59
CA GLU A 269 12.70 -5.96 3.63
C GLU A 269 12.67 -6.77 2.33
N GLU A 270 13.84 -7.11 1.78
CA GLU A 270 13.93 -7.94 0.57
C GLU A 270 13.32 -9.34 0.76
N ILE A 271 13.42 -9.92 1.97
CA ILE A 271 12.75 -11.20 2.26
C ILE A 271 11.24 -11.03 2.19
N ALA A 272 10.69 -9.98 2.81
CA ALA A 272 9.25 -9.72 2.80
C ALA A 272 8.74 -9.58 1.36
N VAL A 273 9.42 -8.77 0.55
CA VAL A 273 9.10 -8.52 -0.86
C VAL A 273 9.16 -9.81 -1.70
N ARG A 274 10.27 -10.56 -1.64
CA ARG A 274 10.46 -11.79 -2.43
C ARG A 274 9.52 -12.93 -2.04
N THR A 275 8.90 -12.90 -0.86
CA THR A 275 7.92 -13.92 -0.44
C THR A 275 6.55 -13.78 -1.10
N VAL A 276 6.28 -12.63 -1.73
CA VAL A 276 5.03 -12.37 -2.47
C VAL A 276 5.05 -13.04 -3.85
N TRP A 277 6.13 -12.89 -4.62
CA TRP A 277 6.32 -13.50 -5.96
C TRP A 277 7.47 -14.52 -5.99
N LEU A 278 7.43 -15.45 -5.04
CA LEU A 278 8.47 -16.44 -4.83
C LEU A 278 8.78 -17.27 -6.10
N HIS A 279 10.06 -17.43 -6.44
CA HIS A 279 10.49 -18.27 -7.56
C HIS A 279 9.99 -19.73 -7.41
N PRO A 280 9.57 -20.43 -8.49
CA PRO A 280 8.96 -21.76 -8.39
C PRO A 280 9.82 -22.83 -7.72
N LEU A 281 11.16 -22.70 -7.81
CA LEU A 281 12.10 -23.58 -7.09
C LEU A 281 11.98 -23.45 -5.58
N ALA A 282 11.80 -22.23 -5.06
CA ALA A 282 11.60 -22.04 -3.64
C ALA A 282 10.23 -22.56 -3.21
N LEU A 283 9.21 -22.46 -4.06
CA LEU A 283 7.89 -23.06 -3.80
C LEU A 283 7.98 -24.59 -3.68
N ALA A 284 8.74 -25.24 -4.57
CA ALA A 284 9.02 -26.67 -4.47
C ALA A 284 9.78 -27.01 -3.17
N GLY A 285 10.72 -26.16 -2.77
CA GLY A 285 11.43 -26.27 -1.49
C GLY A 285 10.49 -26.20 -0.28
N GLN A 286 9.63 -25.19 -0.23
CA GLN A 286 8.64 -25.03 0.85
C GLN A 286 7.62 -26.18 0.88
N SER A 287 7.25 -26.71 -0.29
CA SER A 287 6.41 -27.91 -0.39
C SER A 287 7.05 -29.11 0.31
N LEU A 288 8.32 -29.39 0.00
CA LEU A 288 9.08 -30.49 0.59
C LEU A 288 9.28 -30.31 2.10
N MET A 289 9.61 -29.09 2.54
CA MET A 289 9.73 -28.76 3.97
C MET A 289 8.42 -29.02 4.71
N THR A 290 7.30 -28.57 4.14
CA THR A 290 5.97 -28.76 4.70
C THR A 290 5.58 -30.24 4.75
N PHE A 291 5.85 -31.02 3.70
CA PHE A 291 5.61 -32.46 3.73
C PHE A 291 6.49 -33.18 4.76
N GLY A 292 7.76 -32.80 4.87
CA GLY A 292 8.66 -33.33 5.89
C GLY A 292 8.13 -33.05 7.30
N TRP A 293 7.69 -31.83 7.55
CA TRP A 293 7.10 -31.41 8.83
C TRP A 293 5.82 -32.19 9.16
N ILE A 294 4.87 -32.29 8.21
CA ILE A 294 3.63 -33.04 8.38
C ILE A 294 3.92 -34.52 8.71
N LEU A 295 4.89 -35.13 8.03
CA LEU A 295 5.26 -36.53 8.26
C LEU A 295 5.91 -36.77 9.64
N LEU A 296 6.47 -35.73 10.28
CA LEU A 296 7.00 -35.80 11.65
C LEU A 296 5.90 -35.68 12.72
N LEU A 297 4.70 -35.20 12.37
CA LEU A 297 3.60 -35.13 13.32
C LEU A 297 3.24 -36.53 13.83
N PRO A 298 2.87 -36.66 15.12
CA PRO A 298 2.54 -37.95 15.73
C PRO A 298 1.12 -38.41 15.37
N ILE A 299 0.81 -38.47 14.08
CA ILE A 299 -0.48 -38.94 13.54
C ILE A 299 -0.41 -40.45 13.28
N PRO A 300 -1.37 -41.26 13.78
CA PRO A 300 -1.38 -42.70 13.55
C PRO A 300 -1.31 -43.07 12.05
N GLY A 301 -0.29 -43.85 11.69
CA GLY A 301 0.06 -44.23 10.32
C GLY A 301 1.20 -43.43 9.70
N PHE A 302 1.54 -42.25 10.23
CA PHE A 302 2.65 -41.42 9.76
C PHE A 302 4.00 -41.84 10.38
N PRO A 303 5.13 -41.49 9.73
CA PRO A 303 6.46 -41.77 10.26
C PRO A 303 6.71 -41.20 11.67
N GLY A 304 6.19 -40.01 11.98
CA GLY A 304 6.31 -39.37 13.29
C GLY A 304 5.68 -40.15 14.43
N TYR A 305 4.51 -40.76 14.21
CA TYR A 305 3.88 -41.62 15.23
C TYR A 305 4.70 -42.89 15.48
N ARG A 306 5.27 -43.48 14.43
CA ARG A 306 6.16 -44.65 14.56
C ARG A 306 7.45 -44.34 15.27
N LEU A 307 7.96 -43.13 15.09
CA LEU A 307 9.12 -42.64 15.82
C LEU A 307 8.83 -42.58 17.32
N LEU A 308 7.67 -42.04 17.73
CA LEU A 308 7.28 -42.06 19.14
C LEU A 308 7.12 -43.49 19.65
N TRP A 309 6.51 -44.39 18.86
CA TRP A 309 6.31 -45.78 19.27
C TRP A 309 7.62 -46.54 19.46
N ALA A 310 8.60 -46.28 18.59
CA ALA A 310 9.94 -46.84 18.72
C ALA A 310 10.70 -46.33 19.95
N ILE A 311 10.43 -45.10 20.40
CA ILE A 311 11.09 -44.47 21.55
C ILE A 311 10.44 -44.87 22.87
N PHE A 312 9.11 -44.81 22.96
CA PHE A 312 8.39 -45.09 24.20
C PHE A 312 8.08 -46.59 24.41
N GLY A 313 7.99 -47.36 23.33
CA GLY A 313 7.60 -48.77 23.37
C GLY A 313 6.08 -48.96 23.30
N ARG A 314 5.64 -50.23 23.19
CA ARG A 314 4.22 -50.57 23.03
C ARG A 314 3.43 -50.31 24.30
N GLU A 315 3.91 -50.83 25.44
CA GLU A 315 3.21 -50.77 26.74
C GLU A 315 2.79 -49.34 27.11
N THR A 316 3.72 -48.39 27.03
CA THR A 316 3.50 -46.98 27.37
C THR A 316 2.57 -46.27 26.38
N MET A 317 2.61 -46.66 25.10
CA MET A 317 1.82 -46.02 24.04
C MET A 317 0.43 -46.62 23.87
N THR A 318 0.20 -47.82 24.42
CA THR A 318 -1.14 -48.40 24.61
C THR A 318 -1.78 -47.98 25.94
N ASP A 319 -1.05 -47.24 26.79
CA ASP A 319 -1.61 -46.73 28.02
C ASP A 319 -2.59 -45.58 27.74
N SER A 320 -3.74 -45.62 28.38
CA SER A 320 -4.80 -44.61 28.19
C SER A 320 -4.31 -43.19 28.45
N SER A 321 -3.37 -43.02 29.39
CA SER A 321 -2.82 -41.71 29.76
C SER A 321 -2.08 -41.03 28.61
N THR A 322 -1.29 -41.78 27.84
CA THR A 322 -0.47 -41.25 26.74
C THR A 322 -1.32 -40.98 25.50
N GLU A 323 -2.32 -41.83 25.22
CA GLU A 323 -3.31 -41.60 24.18
C GLU A 323 -4.12 -40.31 24.44
N PHE A 324 -4.60 -40.10 25.68
CA PHE A 324 -5.28 -38.86 26.05
C PHE A 324 -4.36 -37.64 26.00
N ALA A 325 -3.08 -37.77 26.37
CA ALA A 325 -2.12 -36.68 26.29
C ALA A 325 -1.86 -36.26 24.82
N LEU A 326 -1.65 -37.24 23.93
CA LEU A 326 -1.49 -37.01 22.49
C LEU A 326 -2.73 -36.34 21.89
N TYR A 327 -3.93 -36.80 22.26
CA TYR A 327 -5.18 -36.15 21.87
C TYR A 327 -5.26 -34.70 22.36
N GLY A 328 -4.91 -34.46 23.62
CA GLY A 328 -4.87 -33.12 24.21
C GLY A 328 -3.95 -32.16 23.45
N VAL A 329 -2.80 -32.64 22.96
CA VAL A 329 -1.88 -31.83 22.14
C VAL A 329 -2.52 -31.41 20.81
N PHE A 330 -3.18 -32.33 20.10
CA PHE A 330 -3.88 -31.99 18.85
C PHE A 330 -5.04 -31.03 19.07
N LEU A 331 -5.83 -31.21 20.13
CA LEU A 331 -6.92 -30.30 20.48
C LEU A 331 -6.37 -28.91 20.80
N PHE A 332 -5.32 -28.83 21.63
CA PHE A 332 -4.67 -27.56 21.97
C PHE A 332 -4.13 -26.83 20.73
N ALA A 333 -3.46 -27.56 19.83
CA ALA A 333 -3.02 -27.01 18.56
C ALA A 333 -4.20 -26.50 17.71
N GLY A 334 -5.30 -27.25 17.65
CA GLY A 334 -6.51 -26.84 16.93
C GLY A 334 -7.13 -25.56 17.46
N VAL A 335 -7.19 -25.41 18.79
CA VAL A 335 -7.66 -24.18 19.45
C VAL A 335 -6.75 -23.00 19.14
N ILE A 336 -5.42 -23.18 19.19
CA ILE A 336 -4.48 -22.11 18.84
C ILE A 336 -4.69 -21.64 17.40
N ILE A 337 -4.79 -22.57 16.45
CA ILE A 337 -5.02 -22.20 15.04
C ILE A 337 -6.34 -21.45 14.88
N LEU A 338 -7.43 -21.88 15.52
CA LEU A 338 -8.72 -21.20 15.45
C LEU A 338 -8.68 -19.78 16.05
N LEU A 339 -7.92 -19.57 17.13
CA LEU A 339 -7.81 -18.26 17.78
C LEU A 339 -6.89 -17.28 17.06
N THR A 340 -5.96 -17.78 16.24
CA THR A 340 -4.91 -16.95 15.62
C THR A 340 -5.16 -16.72 14.14
N SER A 341 -5.15 -17.76 13.32
CA SER A 341 -5.16 -17.65 11.86
C SER A 341 -6.42 -18.20 11.19
N GLY A 342 -7.12 -19.15 11.83
CA GLY A 342 -8.21 -19.90 11.22
C GLY A 342 -7.78 -20.70 9.98
N TYR A 343 -6.49 -20.98 9.79
CA TYR A 343 -5.96 -21.57 8.56
C TYR A 343 -6.46 -23.00 8.35
N ILE A 344 -7.40 -23.15 7.41
CA ILE A 344 -8.16 -24.40 7.14
C ILE A 344 -7.26 -25.62 6.94
N PRO A 345 -6.14 -25.56 6.18
CA PRO A 345 -5.32 -26.74 5.97
C PRO A 345 -4.75 -27.34 7.25
N TRP A 346 -4.35 -26.53 8.23
CA TRP A 346 -3.91 -27.04 9.54
C TRP A 346 -5.05 -27.69 10.30
N LEU A 347 -6.26 -27.13 10.24
CA LEU A 347 -7.45 -27.72 10.87
C LEU A 347 -7.76 -29.09 10.28
N ILE A 348 -7.56 -29.31 8.97
CA ILE A 348 -7.73 -30.61 8.31
C ILE A 348 -6.69 -31.61 8.81
N VAL A 349 -5.40 -31.22 8.88
CA VAL A 349 -4.32 -32.10 9.37
C VAL A 349 -4.58 -32.49 10.83
N ILE A 350 -4.96 -31.53 11.67
CA ILE A 350 -5.28 -31.75 13.09
C ILE A 350 -6.52 -32.65 13.23
N SER A 351 -7.58 -32.38 12.47
CA SER A 351 -8.80 -33.20 12.47
C SER A 351 -8.52 -34.64 12.01
N LEU A 352 -7.66 -34.82 11.01
CA LEU A 352 -7.20 -36.13 10.57
C LEU A 352 -6.42 -36.83 11.69
N GLY A 353 -5.55 -36.11 12.40
CA GLY A 353 -4.81 -36.61 13.57
C GLY A 353 -5.75 -37.14 14.65
N VAL A 354 -6.72 -36.32 15.06
CA VAL A 354 -7.74 -36.68 16.05
C VAL A 354 -8.58 -37.88 15.58
N TRP A 355 -9.09 -37.84 14.35
CA TRP A 355 -9.89 -38.93 13.78
C TRP A 355 -9.13 -40.27 13.80
N ARG A 356 -7.85 -40.24 13.41
CA ARG A 356 -7.00 -41.43 13.37
C ARG A 356 -6.71 -41.99 14.76
N MET A 357 -6.62 -41.16 15.79
CA MET A 357 -6.43 -41.63 17.17
C MET A 357 -7.62 -42.43 17.69
N PHE A 358 -8.85 -42.01 17.39
CA PHE A 358 -10.07 -42.74 17.79
C PHE A 358 -10.40 -43.93 16.89
N SER A 359 -9.69 -44.12 15.78
CA SER A 359 -9.90 -45.28 14.92
C SER A 359 -9.33 -46.54 15.59
N GLU A 360 -10.04 -47.68 15.52
CA GLU A 360 -9.55 -49.00 15.97
C GLU A 360 -8.21 -49.40 15.32
N GLN A 361 -7.85 -48.71 14.24
CA GLN A 361 -6.61 -48.90 13.50
C GLN A 361 -5.41 -48.16 14.11
N SER A 362 -5.56 -47.32 15.14
CA SER A 362 -4.46 -46.56 15.75
C SER A 362 -3.35 -47.48 16.29
N ILE A 363 -3.71 -48.52 17.04
CA ILE A 363 -2.80 -49.51 17.63
C ILE A 363 -2.06 -50.31 16.55
N THR A 364 -2.74 -50.67 15.47
CA THR A 364 -2.13 -51.42 14.35
C THR A 364 -1.38 -50.54 13.36
N SER A 365 -1.59 -49.22 13.40
CA SER A 365 -1.07 -48.27 12.40
C SER A 365 0.44 -48.03 12.48
N ALA A 366 1.04 -48.25 13.65
CA ALA A 366 2.48 -48.17 13.80
C ALA A 366 3.17 -49.44 13.26
N GLY A 367 2.43 -50.56 13.20
CA GLY A 367 2.77 -51.86 12.61
C GLY A 367 3.31 -52.85 13.63
N LEU A 368 4.14 -53.84 13.26
CA LEU A 368 4.54 -54.91 14.19
C LEU A 368 6.03 -54.85 14.53
N ILE A 369 6.39 -55.01 15.80
CA ILE A 369 7.80 -55.16 16.23
C ILE A 369 8.00 -56.62 16.64
N VAL A 370 8.93 -57.32 15.99
CA VAL A 370 9.24 -58.74 16.25
C VAL A 370 9.95 -58.90 17.60
N ASP A 371 11.00 -58.11 17.83
CA ASP A 371 11.74 -58.08 19.09
C ASP A 371 11.48 -56.79 19.87
N GLU A 372 10.58 -56.86 20.85
CA GLU A 372 10.30 -55.76 21.77
C GLU A 372 11.23 -55.75 23.00
N VAL A 373 11.95 -56.85 23.26
CA VAL A 373 12.85 -57.03 24.41
C VAL A 373 14.12 -56.19 24.27
N THR A 374 14.59 -55.93 23.04
CA THR A 374 15.70 -55.00 22.83
C THR A 374 15.29 -53.56 23.08
N GLU A 375 15.53 -53.10 24.32
CA GLU A 375 15.36 -51.70 24.69
C GLU A 375 16.26 -50.79 23.85
N LEU A 376 15.68 -49.67 23.43
CA LEU A 376 16.45 -48.58 22.84
C LEU A 376 17.24 -47.90 23.97
N ASP A 377 18.54 -47.66 23.79
CA ASP A 377 19.33 -46.90 24.77
C ASP A 377 18.61 -45.57 25.09
N SER A 378 18.27 -45.38 26.36
CA SER A 378 17.46 -44.24 26.83
C SER A 378 18.11 -42.90 26.47
N ARG A 379 19.45 -42.83 26.45
CA ARG A 379 20.17 -41.62 26.00
C ARG A 379 20.01 -41.39 24.50
N TYR A 380 20.10 -42.45 23.71
CA TYR A 380 19.92 -42.37 22.26
C TYR A 380 18.48 -42.00 21.89
N GLY A 381 17.50 -42.67 22.49
CA GLY A 381 16.07 -42.37 22.30
C GLY A 381 15.72 -40.93 22.67
N PHE A 382 16.18 -40.46 23.84
CA PHE A 382 15.96 -39.08 24.26
C PHE A 382 16.62 -38.05 23.31
N ARG A 383 17.85 -38.31 22.84
CA ARG A 383 18.52 -37.43 21.85
C ARG A 383 17.76 -37.36 20.53
N VAL A 384 17.22 -38.47 20.05
CA VAL A 384 16.43 -38.49 18.82
C VAL A 384 15.11 -37.76 19.04
N PHE A 385 14.42 -38.01 20.14
CA PHE A 385 13.19 -37.31 20.50
C PHE A 385 13.39 -35.79 20.52
N THR A 386 14.42 -35.31 21.23
CA THR A 386 14.72 -33.87 21.29
C THR A 386 15.12 -33.32 19.92
N SER A 387 15.94 -34.03 19.15
CA SER A 387 16.32 -33.60 17.79
C SER A 387 15.11 -33.48 16.85
N VAL A 388 14.15 -34.39 16.95
CA VAL A 388 12.90 -34.33 16.17
C VAL A 388 12.02 -33.19 16.63
N ALA A 389 11.90 -32.96 17.95
CA ALA A 389 11.16 -31.81 18.47
C ALA A 389 11.77 -30.47 17.99
N PHE A 390 13.11 -30.36 18.02
CA PHE A 390 13.81 -29.20 17.45
C PHE A 390 13.59 -29.07 15.94
N ALA A 391 13.65 -30.18 15.20
CA ALA A 391 13.36 -30.15 13.77
C ALA A 391 11.92 -29.68 13.50
N LEU A 392 10.95 -30.14 14.28
CA LEU A 392 9.53 -29.76 14.16
C LEU A 392 9.31 -28.27 14.47
N MET A 393 10.03 -27.70 15.44
CA MET A 393 10.01 -26.26 15.70
C MET A 393 10.70 -25.45 14.59
N LEU A 394 11.90 -25.85 14.16
CA LEU A 394 12.69 -25.12 13.16
C LEU A 394 12.09 -25.17 11.76
N THR A 395 11.43 -26.28 11.45
CA THR A 395 10.74 -26.51 10.17
C THR A 395 9.26 -26.23 10.26
N PHE A 396 8.78 -25.52 11.29
CA PHE A 396 7.39 -25.12 11.37
C PHE A 396 7.05 -24.15 10.22
N PRO A 397 6.02 -24.45 9.39
CA PRO A 397 5.62 -23.63 8.23
C PRO A 397 4.79 -22.39 8.59
N GLY A 398 4.71 -22.00 9.86
CA GLY A 398 3.94 -20.84 10.32
C GLY A 398 2.47 -21.15 10.65
N LEU A 399 1.80 -20.21 11.31
CA LEU A 399 0.38 -20.31 11.70
C LEU A 399 -0.55 -20.26 10.48
N ALA A 400 -0.09 -19.69 9.38
CA ALA A 400 -0.69 -19.77 8.05
C ALA A 400 0.45 -19.86 7.02
N ALA A 401 0.60 -20.99 6.33
CA ALA A 401 1.68 -21.13 5.36
C ALA A 401 1.56 -20.14 4.18
N VAL A 402 0.32 -19.70 3.90
CA VAL A 402 0.00 -18.66 2.92
C VAL A 402 -1.02 -17.70 3.51
N ALA A 403 -0.79 -16.40 3.31
CA ALA A 403 -1.71 -15.32 3.68
C ALA A 403 -1.89 -14.34 2.50
N PRO A 404 -3.06 -13.70 2.32
CA PRO A 404 -3.21 -12.63 1.35
C PRO A 404 -2.45 -11.38 1.82
N TYR A 405 -1.85 -10.64 0.89
CA TYR A 405 -1.38 -9.28 1.15
C TYR A 405 -2.58 -8.33 1.02
N GLU A 406 -3.09 -7.81 2.13
CA GLU A 406 -4.36 -7.07 2.15
C GLU A 406 -4.22 -5.67 1.52
N ASN A 407 -3.11 -4.98 1.77
CA ASN A 407 -2.89 -3.59 1.37
C ASN A 407 -2.21 -3.44 0.00
N TRP A 408 -2.34 -4.44 -0.87
CA TRP A 408 -1.55 -4.51 -2.10
C TRP A 408 -1.91 -3.43 -3.13
N GLU A 409 -3.15 -2.91 -3.06
CA GLU A 409 -3.65 -1.81 -3.90
C GLU A 409 -3.35 -0.42 -3.31
N GLU A 410 -2.92 -0.34 -2.05
CA GLU A 410 -2.64 0.95 -1.41
C GLU A 410 -1.48 1.66 -2.14
N GLY A 411 -1.49 2.99 -2.13
CA GLY A 411 -0.51 3.80 -2.84
C GLY A 411 0.69 4.18 -1.97
N LEU A 412 1.04 5.47 -2.07
CA LEU A 412 2.05 6.10 -1.23
C LEU A 412 1.41 6.52 0.09
N ALA A 413 2.06 6.20 1.21
CA ALA A 413 1.78 6.83 2.48
C ALA A 413 2.53 8.17 2.57
N LEU A 414 1.78 9.25 2.71
CA LEU A 414 2.30 10.63 2.84
C LEU A 414 2.00 11.15 4.25
N ASP A 415 2.69 10.57 5.23
CA ASP A 415 2.56 10.90 6.66
C ASP A 415 3.44 12.11 7.02
N TRP A 416 3.13 13.26 6.41
CA TRP A 416 3.86 14.51 6.61
C TRP A 416 3.25 15.36 7.72
N VAL A 417 4.07 16.23 8.32
CA VAL A 417 3.62 17.20 9.33
C VAL A 417 2.90 18.38 8.68
N GLU A 418 1.94 18.97 9.39
CA GLU A 418 1.13 20.09 8.88
C GLU A 418 1.80 21.46 9.09
N GLU A 419 2.66 21.60 10.11
CA GLU A 419 3.31 22.85 10.48
C GLU A 419 4.80 22.62 10.79
N LEU A 420 5.64 23.55 10.36
CA LEU A 420 7.08 23.55 10.58
C LEU A 420 7.56 24.95 11.01
N ASP A 421 8.33 25.00 12.09
CA ASP A 421 9.00 26.23 12.53
C ASP A 421 10.35 26.38 11.80
N LEU A 422 10.56 27.57 11.22
CA LEU A 422 11.76 27.96 10.49
C LEU A 422 12.68 28.78 11.39
N GLN A 423 13.93 28.34 11.50
CA GLN A 423 14.97 29.08 12.21
C GLN A 423 15.50 30.20 11.32
N VAL A 424 15.55 31.42 11.87
CA VAL A 424 16.06 32.60 11.16
C VAL A 424 17.58 32.70 11.39
N ASP A 425 18.34 33.15 10.37
CA ASP A 425 19.81 33.25 10.35
C ASP A 425 20.56 31.90 10.42
N GLU A 426 19.86 30.78 10.30
CA GLU A 426 20.43 29.43 10.21
C GLU A 426 19.93 28.71 8.94
N GLU A 427 20.72 27.78 8.41
CA GLU A 427 20.25 26.90 7.32
C GLU A 427 19.25 25.91 7.89
N TRP A 428 18.02 25.95 7.38
CA TRP A 428 16.97 25.02 7.76
C TRP A 428 16.81 23.93 6.72
N SER A 429 16.61 22.68 7.16
CA SER A 429 16.34 21.55 6.27
C SER A 429 15.34 20.56 6.88
N HIS A 430 14.38 20.10 6.09
CA HIS A 430 13.41 19.08 6.48
C HIS A 430 13.24 18.01 5.40
N THR A 431 13.26 16.73 5.77
CA THR A 431 13.12 15.61 4.83
C THR A 431 11.69 15.11 4.80
N LEU A 432 11.12 15.05 3.59
CA LEU A 432 9.84 14.42 3.27
C LEU A 432 10.11 13.00 2.78
N ASP A 433 9.54 12.03 3.48
CA ASP A 433 9.61 10.61 3.10
C ASP A 433 8.40 10.22 2.25
N PHE A 434 8.64 9.42 1.21
CA PHE A 434 7.64 8.84 0.30
C PHE A 434 7.72 7.33 0.43
N GLU A 435 6.89 6.75 1.30
CA GLU A 435 6.87 5.32 1.57
C GLU A 435 5.80 4.62 0.74
N MET A 436 6.14 3.54 0.05
CA MET A 436 5.14 2.73 -0.62
C MET A 436 4.52 1.73 0.34
N VAL A 437 3.18 1.71 0.41
CA VAL A 437 2.42 0.66 1.11
C VAL A 437 1.98 -0.45 0.15
N GLY A 438 1.68 -0.09 -1.09
CA GLY A 438 1.35 -1.04 -2.16
C GLY A 438 2.52 -1.91 -2.61
N ILE A 439 2.27 -2.74 -3.62
CA ILE A 439 3.28 -3.63 -4.20
C ILE A 439 3.73 -3.16 -5.60
N SER A 440 2.89 -2.38 -6.28
CA SER A 440 3.17 -1.84 -7.60
C SER A 440 4.09 -0.62 -7.49
N GLN A 441 5.32 -0.74 -7.99
CA GLN A 441 6.22 0.40 -8.13
C GLN A 441 5.50 1.56 -8.84
N ARG A 442 5.69 2.80 -8.36
CA ARG A 442 5.11 4.01 -8.95
C ARG A 442 6.18 5.04 -9.28
N PHE A 443 6.01 5.74 -10.39
CA PHE A 443 6.80 6.93 -10.68
C PHE A 443 6.17 8.14 -9.99
N VAL A 444 6.95 8.85 -9.19
CA VAL A 444 6.46 9.94 -8.34
C VAL A 444 7.03 11.27 -8.79
N GLN A 445 6.14 12.20 -9.08
CA GLN A 445 6.43 13.58 -9.44
C GLN A 445 5.74 14.53 -8.47
N VAL A 446 6.46 15.56 -8.02
CA VAL A 446 5.97 16.51 -7.01
C VAL A 446 6.07 17.92 -7.55
N SER A 447 4.95 18.64 -7.58
CA SER A 447 4.94 20.07 -7.86
C SER A 447 4.74 20.84 -6.56
N VAL A 448 5.60 21.83 -6.33
CA VAL A 448 5.63 22.58 -5.07
C VAL A 448 5.78 24.08 -5.30
N TRP A 449 5.00 24.86 -4.54
CA TRP A 449 5.10 26.32 -4.49
C TRP A 449 4.74 26.85 -3.11
N ALA A 450 5.11 28.10 -2.86
CA ALA A 450 4.84 28.83 -1.63
C ALA A 450 3.69 29.83 -1.84
N ASP A 451 2.75 29.88 -0.91
CA ASP A 451 1.67 30.87 -0.87
C ASP A 451 1.65 31.62 0.48
N PRO A 452 1.92 32.94 0.49
CA PRO A 452 2.34 33.75 -0.64
C PRO A 452 3.78 33.45 -1.07
N PRO A 453 4.18 33.77 -2.31
CA PRO A 453 5.54 33.55 -2.77
C PRO A 453 6.59 34.32 -1.96
N ARG A 454 7.73 33.68 -1.70
CA ARG A 454 8.84 34.20 -0.89
C ARG A 454 10.17 34.13 -1.66
N PRO A 455 10.43 35.06 -2.58
CA PRO A 455 11.72 35.09 -3.30
C PRO A 455 12.91 35.33 -2.36
N ASP A 456 12.69 35.98 -1.21
CA ASP A 456 13.75 36.34 -0.26
C ASP A 456 14.17 35.20 0.69
N TRP A 457 13.50 34.05 0.64
CA TRP A 457 13.74 32.92 1.56
C TRP A 457 14.64 31.84 0.97
N ASP A 458 15.09 31.99 -0.28
CA ASP A 458 15.91 31.02 -1.02
C ASP A 458 15.40 29.57 -0.84
N LEU A 459 14.08 29.38 -0.97
CA LEU A 459 13.43 28.08 -0.79
C LEU A 459 13.84 27.13 -1.92
N GLU A 460 14.44 26.01 -1.55
CA GLU A 460 14.88 24.96 -2.48
C GLU A 460 14.29 23.60 -2.07
N ILE A 461 14.01 22.76 -3.07
CA ILE A 461 13.69 21.35 -2.90
C ILE A 461 14.75 20.48 -3.62
N GLU A 462 15.28 19.51 -2.90
CA GLU A 462 16.19 18.49 -3.42
C GLU A 462 15.40 17.22 -3.71
N CYS A 463 15.10 16.97 -4.99
CA CYS A 463 14.64 15.66 -5.48
C CYS A 463 15.70 15.10 -6.42
N GLY A 464 16.59 14.26 -5.88
CA GLY A 464 17.70 13.68 -6.62
C GLY A 464 19.00 14.53 -6.54
N PRO A 465 19.82 14.62 -7.61
CA PRO A 465 21.20 15.10 -7.50
C PRO A 465 21.36 16.63 -7.54
N ARG A 466 20.27 17.40 -7.61
CA ARG A 466 20.30 18.86 -7.70
C ARG A 466 19.18 19.48 -6.88
N ASN A 467 19.51 20.58 -6.22
CA ASN A 467 18.54 21.47 -5.62
C ASN A 467 17.88 22.32 -6.71
N VAL A 468 16.58 22.55 -6.58
CA VAL A 468 15.79 23.39 -7.47
C VAL A 468 15.02 24.40 -6.63
N ALA A 469 15.12 25.68 -6.99
CA ALA A 469 14.39 26.75 -6.32
C ALA A 469 12.88 26.67 -6.62
N LEU A 470 12.06 27.05 -5.64
CA LEU A 470 10.59 27.10 -5.79
C LEU A 470 10.14 28.38 -6.53
N PRO A 471 9.02 28.35 -7.28
CA PRO A 471 8.14 27.20 -7.56
C PRO A 471 8.73 26.24 -8.60
N THR A 472 8.50 24.94 -8.43
CA THR A 472 9.08 23.93 -9.32
C THR A 472 8.32 22.61 -9.33
N THR A 473 8.53 21.81 -10.39
CA THR A 473 8.16 20.40 -10.47
C THR A 473 9.42 19.55 -10.44
N CYS A 474 9.38 18.51 -9.62
CA CYS A 474 10.55 17.79 -9.18
C CYS A 474 10.27 16.28 -9.22
N ASP A 475 11.15 15.53 -9.87
CA ASP A 475 10.97 14.08 -10.05
C ASP A 475 11.66 13.33 -8.91
N ILE A 476 10.89 12.66 -8.05
CA ILE A 476 11.42 11.78 -7.00
C ILE A 476 11.94 10.47 -7.62
N GLY A 477 11.34 10.06 -8.74
CA GLY A 477 11.70 8.87 -9.47
C GLY A 477 10.79 7.69 -9.13
N ASN A 478 11.33 6.48 -9.25
CA ASN A 478 10.58 5.26 -8.99
C ASN A 478 10.65 4.88 -7.51
N VAL A 479 9.49 4.86 -6.85
CA VAL A 479 9.33 4.43 -5.46
C VAL A 479 8.77 3.01 -5.45
N ASP A 480 9.42 2.12 -4.70
CA ASP A 480 8.99 0.74 -4.49
C ASP A 480 9.16 0.30 -3.02
N LEU A 481 8.84 -0.96 -2.68
CA LEU A 481 8.91 -1.47 -1.30
C LEU A 481 10.35 -1.58 -0.75
N LEU A 482 11.37 -1.41 -1.59
CA LEU A 482 12.79 -1.52 -1.24
C LEU A 482 13.52 -0.19 -1.36
N ASN A 483 12.94 0.77 -2.07
CA ASN A 483 13.51 2.06 -2.39
C ASN A 483 12.48 3.17 -2.11
N ASP A 484 12.51 3.66 -0.89
CA ASP A 484 11.71 4.81 -0.48
C ASP A 484 12.19 6.07 -1.20
N GLY A 485 11.23 6.90 -1.63
CA GLY A 485 11.52 8.22 -2.18
C GLY A 485 11.81 9.20 -1.05
N LYS A 486 12.74 10.13 -1.26
CA LYS A 486 13.03 11.20 -0.29
C LYS A 486 13.20 12.52 -1.03
N ALA A 487 12.61 13.58 -0.46
CA ALA A 487 12.88 14.95 -0.84
C ALA A 487 13.32 15.75 0.37
N THR A 488 14.31 16.62 0.22
CA THR A 488 14.71 17.53 1.30
C THR A 488 14.32 18.94 0.92
N LEU A 489 13.53 19.59 1.76
CA LEU A 489 13.27 21.03 1.69
C LEU A 489 14.39 21.75 2.41
N SER A 490 14.91 22.82 1.83
CA SER A 490 15.88 23.70 2.47
C SER A 490 15.49 25.16 2.31
N ALA A 491 15.78 25.96 3.34
CA ALA A 491 15.53 27.39 3.36
C ALA A 491 16.71 28.11 4.00
N SER A 492 17.03 29.31 3.50
CA SER A 492 17.98 30.21 4.16
C SER A 492 17.38 31.60 4.26
N ILE A 493 17.06 32.01 5.49
CA ILE A 493 16.38 33.27 5.75
C ILE A 493 17.33 34.19 6.50
N SER A 494 17.60 35.37 5.93
CA SER A 494 18.30 36.42 6.64
C SER A 494 17.35 37.22 7.52
N ASN A 495 17.76 37.58 8.73
CA ASN A 495 17.00 38.42 9.63
C ASN A 495 16.91 39.86 9.13
N ASN A 496 15.86 40.13 8.37
CA ASN A 496 15.33 41.45 8.12
C ASN A 496 13.92 41.48 8.70
N SER A 497 13.73 42.11 9.86
CA SER A 497 12.50 42.11 10.67
C SER A 497 11.23 42.60 9.95
N THR A 498 11.37 43.05 8.70
CA THR A 498 10.34 43.73 7.88
C THR A 498 9.60 42.81 6.90
N MET A 499 9.86 41.49 6.87
CA MET A 499 9.21 40.57 5.91
C MET A 499 8.98 39.13 6.40
N LEU A 500 9.05 38.88 7.71
CA LEU A 500 8.85 37.54 8.28
C LEU A 500 7.36 37.26 8.52
N LEU A 501 6.79 36.37 7.71
CA LEU A 501 5.37 36.04 7.65
C LEU A 501 5.20 34.54 7.42
N PRO A 502 4.20 33.87 8.02
CA PRO A 502 3.94 32.47 7.72
C PRO A 502 3.67 32.26 6.23
N THR A 503 4.09 31.13 5.70
CA THR A 503 3.93 30.81 4.28
C THR A 503 3.52 29.35 4.14
N VAL A 504 2.48 29.08 3.35
CA VAL A 504 1.99 27.71 3.13
C VAL A 504 2.67 27.14 1.90
N LEU A 505 3.38 26.03 2.06
CA LEU A 505 3.84 25.22 0.94
C LEU A 505 2.72 24.30 0.50
N HIS A 506 2.36 24.37 -0.77
CA HIS A 506 1.42 23.44 -1.40
C HIS A 506 2.19 22.40 -2.19
N PHE A 507 1.82 21.13 -2.02
CA PHE A 507 2.40 19.99 -2.71
C PHE A 507 1.32 19.26 -3.49
N ILE A 508 1.53 19.12 -4.79
CA ILE A 508 0.78 18.21 -5.64
C ILE A 508 1.68 17.01 -5.92
N VAL A 509 1.31 15.84 -5.38
CA VAL A 509 2.03 14.59 -5.58
C VAL A 509 1.27 13.75 -6.60
N ASP A 510 1.89 13.50 -7.75
CA ASP A 510 1.37 12.63 -8.81
C ASP A 510 2.14 11.30 -8.82
N ALA A 511 1.41 10.20 -8.63
CA ALA A 511 1.93 8.84 -8.55
C ALA A 511 1.19 7.93 -9.54
N ASP A 512 1.49 8.11 -10.83
CA ASP A 512 0.92 7.46 -12.02
C ASP A 512 -0.61 7.58 -12.18
N SER A 513 -1.39 7.02 -11.26
CA SER A 513 -2.86 6.99 -11.30
C SER A 513 -3.52 7.65 -10.10
N GLU A 514 -2.73 8.03 -9.10
CA GLU A 514 -3.20 8.64 -7.86
C GLU A 514 -2.53 10.00 -7.70
N ARG A 515 -3.34 11.05 -7.62
CA ARG A 515 -2.88 12.42 -7.34
C ARG A 515 -3.39 12.80 -5.96
N SER A 516 -2.49 13.29 -5.12
CA SER A 516 -2.79 13.72 -3.76
C SER A 516 -2.26 15.14 -3.53
N VAL A 517 -2.98 15.90 -2.71
CA VAL A 517 -2.59 17.27 -2.36
C VAL A 517 -2.31 17.34 -0.88
N LYS A 518 -1.20 18.00 -0.53
CA LYS A 518 -0.73 18.18 0.84
C LYS A 518 -0.28 19.62 1.02
N THR A 519 -0.47 20.15 2.22
CA THR A 519 -0.05 21.50 2.58
C THR A 519 0.80 21.46 3.84
N ILE A 520 1.86 22.27 3.87
CA ILE A 520 2.73 22.42 5.04
C ILE A 520 2.89 23.91 5.32
N THR A 521 2.51 24.37 6.50
CA THR A 521 2.69 25.76 6.90
C THR A 521 4.08 25.97 7.48
N LEU A 522 4.82 26.92 6.93
CA LEU A 522 6.12 27.34 7.41
C LEU A 522 5.98 28.60 8.27
N ASN A 523 6.38 28.51 9.53
CA ASN A 523 6.29 29.59 10.51
C ASN A 523 7.70 30.12 10.84
N PRO A 524 8.07 31.35 10.44
CA PRO A 524 9.36 31.92 10.82
C PRO A 524 9.40 32.20 12.33
N GLU A 525 10.53 31.87 12.98
CA GLU A 525 10.74 32.13 14.41
C GLU A 525 10.87 33.65 14.65
N THR A 526 9.79 34.28 15.10
CA THR A 526 9.75 35.71 15.43
C THR A 526 9.05 36.00 16.75
N VAL A 527 9.26 37.22 17.25
CA VAL A 527 8.65 37.69 18.51
C VAL A 527 7.15 37.98 18.32
N VAL A 528 6.80 38.55 17.17
CA VAL A 528 5.42 38.83 16.75
C VAL A 528 5.26 38.40 15.31
N SER A 529 4.18 37.69 15.01
CA SER A 529 3.86 37.22 13.67
C SER A 529 2.35 37.11 13.48
N PRO A 530 1.79 37.49 12.32
CA PRO A 530 0.43 37.12 11.98
C PRO A 530 0.30 35.61 11.85
N ILE A 531 -0.88 35.06 12.12
CA ILE A 531 -1.17 33.62 11.98
C ILE A 531 -1.25 33.21 10.50
N GLN A 532 -1.64 34.15 9.64
CA GLN A 532 -1.85 33.94 8.22
C GLN A 532 -1.26 35.11 7.43
N ALA A 533 -0.81 34.85 6.21
CA ALA A 533 -0.26 35.88 5.34
C ALA A 533 -1.30 36.67 4.54
N HIS A 534 -2.59 36.35 4.72
CA HIS A 534 -3.70 36.96 4.01
C HIS A 534 -4.68 37.66 4.96
N TRP A 535 -5.24 38.78 4.51
CA TRP A 535 -6.38 39.44 5.15
C TRP A 535 -7.68 38.71 4.83
N GLN A 536 -8.49 38.48 5.86
CA GLN A 536 -9.89 38.09 5.68
C GLN A 536 -10.71 39.36 5.45
N LEU A 537 -11.29 39.48 4.26
CA LEU A 537 -12.03 40.65 3.85
C LEU A 537 -13.53 40.42 4.00
N GLU A 538 -14.18 41.23 4.84
CA GLU A 538 -15.61 41.19 5.08
C GLU A 538 -16.30 42.48 4.60
N PRO A 539 -17.39 42.39 3.84
CA PRO A 539 -18.19 43.55 3.50
C PRO A 539 -18.98 44.03 4.73
N THR A 540 -18.95 45.35 4.98
CA THR A 540 -19.73 46.00 6.04
C THR A 540 -20.72 47.00 5.43
N PHE A 541 -21.64 47.52 6.25
CA PHE A 541 -22.65 48.48 5.78
C PHE A 541 -22.04 49.77 5.21
N ASP A 542 -20.93 50.24 5.80
CA ASP A 542 -20.28 51.52 5.46
C ASP A 542 -18.93 51.34 4.72
N GLY A 543 -18.53 50.12 4.34
CA GLY A 543 -17.23 49.88 3.72
C GLY A 543 -16.74 48.43 3.76
N LEU A 544 -15.42 48.25 3.72
CA LEU A 544 -14.73 46.97 3.82
C LEU A 544 -13.98 46.88 5.16
N LEU A 545 -13.99 45.69 5.74
CA LEU A 545 -13.23 45.35 6.95
C LEU A 545 -12.25 44.22 6.62
N ALA A 546 -10.96 44.46 6.84
CA ALA A 546 -9.88 43.47 6.63
C ALA A 546 -9.34 43.04 7.99
N CYS A 547 -9.50 41.77 8.37
CA CYS A 547 -9.10 41.24 9.66
C CYS A 547 -8.03 40.12 9.57
N ALA A 548 -7.12 40.09 10.53
CA ALA A 548 -6.09 39.07 10.68
C ALA A 548 -5.71 38.92 12.16
N ASN A 549 -5.28 37.71 12.55
CA ASN A 549 -4.87 37.43 13.92
C ASN A 549 -3.35 37.51 14.07
N LEU A 550 -2.86 38.11 15.16
CA LEU A 550 -1.45 38.06 15.55
C LEU A 550 -1.18 37.08 16.68
N THR A 551 0.01 36.51 16.64
CA THR A 551 0.61 35.72 17.71
C THR A 551 1.82 36.42 18.27
N PHE A 552 1.98 36.31 19.58
CA PHE A 552 3.06 36.91 20.34
C PHE A 552 3.75 35.81 21.13
N SER A 553 5.05 35.62 20.94
CA SER A 553 5.81 34.63 21.70
C SER A 553 5.92 35.02 23.19
N ASN A 554 5.86 36.33 23.49
CA ASN A 554 5.82 36.90 24.83
C ASN A 554 4.51 37.67 25.08
N GLN A 555 3.76 37.31 26.13
CA GLN A 555 2.46 37.90 26.50
C GLN A 555 2.52 39.36 27.02
N GLN A 556 3.69 40.02 26.99
CA GLN A 556 3.91 41.34 27.61
C GLN A 556 4.23 42.45 26.61
N ILE A 557 4.13 42.20 25.30
CA ILE A 557 4.47 43.18 24.27
C ILE A 557 3.31 44.17 24.09
N THR A 558 3.62 45.45 24.22
CA THR A 558 2.71 46.58 24.00
C THR A 558 3.29 47.45 22.89
N GLY A 559 2.43 48.08 22.09
CA GLY A 559 2.86 48.91 20.97
C GLY A 559 1.70 49.53 20.21
N ASN A 560 2.01 50.16 19.08
CA ASN A 560 1.04 50.81 18.22
C ASN A 560 1.02 50.18 16.82
N LEU A 561 -0.18 49.98 16.30
CA LEU A 561 -0.46 49.46 14.97
C LEU A 561 -0.89 50.59 14.04
N SER A 562 -0.32 50.61 12.84
CA SER A 562 -0.65 51.57 11.79
C SER A 562 -0.62 50.91 10.42
N THR A 563 -1.18 51.60 9.43
CA THR A 563 -1.01 51.27 8.01
C THR A 563 -0.59 52.55 7.27
N PRO A 564 0.36 52.48 6.34
CA PRO A 564 0.70 53.61 5.47
C PRO A 564 -0.33 53.81 4.35
N THR A 565 -1.30 52.90 4.20
CA THR A 565 -2.22 52.86 3.06
C THR A 565 -3.30 53.93 3.15
N LEU A 566 -3.47 54.70 2.08
CA LEU A 566 -4.51 55.72 1.96
C LEU A 566 -5.91 55.11 2.14
N LEU A 567 -6.86 55.86 2.73
CA LEU A 567 -8.26 55.44 2.96
C LEU A 567 -8.48 54.27 3.95
N TRP A 568 -7.42 53.62 4.43
CA TRP A 568 -7.51 52.55 5.43
C TRP A 568 -7.07 53.04 6.80
N SER A 569 -7.75 52.58 7.84
CA SER A 569 -7.42 52.91 9.23
C SER A 569 -7.64 51.73 10.16
N VAL A 570 -6.80 51.58 11.18
CA VAL A 570 -6.93 50.52 12.19
C VAL A 570 -8.14 50.79 13.07
N THR A 571 -9.10 49.87 13.10
CA THR A 571 -10.30 49.94 13.95
C THR A 571 -10.13 49.13 15.23
N THR A 572 -9.48 47.97 15.12
CA THR A 572 -9.27 47.02 16.21
C THR A 572 -7.79 46.69 16.25
N PRO A 573 -7.08 46.92 17.38
CA PRO A 573 -7.55 47.50 18.64
C PRO A 573 -7.87 49.01 18.52
N SER A 574 -8.69 49.52 19.44
CA SER A 574 -9.15 50.92 19.39
C SER A 574 -7.98 51.92 19.42
N ASN A 575 -7.92 52.81 18.43
CA ASN A 575 -6.84 53.78 18.20
C ASN A 575 -5.47 53.16 17.86
N GLY A 576 -5.42 51.89 17.43
CA GLY A 576 -4.17 51.20 17.08
C GLY A 576 -3.33 50.75 18.28
N ILE A 577 -3.73 51.09 19.51
CA ILE A 577 -2.96 50.78 20.73
C ILE A 577 -3.17 49.32 21.10
N PHE A 578 -2.11 48.52 20.97
CA PHE A 578 -2.09 47.11 21.37
C PHE A 578 -1.51 46.94 22.77
N THR A 579 -2.22 46.20 23.62
CA THR A 579 -1.82 45.90 25.01
C THR A 579 -1.97 44.41 25.31
N SER A 580 -1.35 43.91 26.38
CA SER A 580 -1.42 42.48 26.77
C SER A 580 -2.84 41.94 27.01
N ASP A 581 -3.81 42.83 27.28
CA ASP A 581 -5.23 42.49 27.47
C ASP A 581 -6.05 42.63 26.18
N SER A 582 -5.43 43.01 25.06
CA SER A 582 -6.11 43.21 23.77
C SER A 582 -6.40 41.88 23.10
N GLU A 583 -7.47 41.83 22.32
CA GLU A 583 -7.76 40.68 21.47
C GLU A 583 -6.67 40.51 20.39
N PRO A 584 -6.34 39.27 20.01
CA PRO A 584 -5.31 39.00 19.01
C PRO A 584 -5.75 39.38 17.58
N GLU A 585 -7.04 39.64 17.37
CA GLU A 585 -7.60 40.04 16.09
C GLU A 585 -7.38 41.53 15.84
N ILE A 586 -6.76 41.83 14.70
CA ILE A 586 -6.53 43.18 14.20
C ILE A 586 -7.40 43.38 12.98
N CYS A 587 -8.11 44.51 12.93
CA CYS A 587 -8.94 44.86 11.78
C CYS A 587 -8.64 46.28 11.30
N LEU A 588 -8.61 46.43 9.98
CA LEU A 588 -8.54 47.69 9.26
C LEU A 588 -9.87 47.94 8.55
N SER A 589 -10.40 49.15 8.64
CA SER A 589 -11.57 49.56 7.86
C SER A 589 -11.19 50.54 6.76
N GLY A 590 -11.80 50.38 5.60
CA GLY A 590 -11.76 51.34 4.50
C GLY A 590 -13.13 51.46 3.83
N PRO A 591 -13.35 52.48 2.99
CA PRO A 591 -14.57 52.57 2.18
C PRO A 591 -14.62 51.44 1.14
N ASN A 592 -15.78 51.23 0.50
CA ASN A 592 -15.92 50.17 -0.54
C ASN A 592 -14.92 50.30 -1.69
N HIS A 593 -14.53 51.53 -2.03
CA HIS A 593 -13.51 51.81 -3.04
C HIS A 593 -12.07 51.82 -2.47
N GLY A 594 -11.87 51.56 -1.18
CA GLY A 594 -10.55 51.54 -0.54
C GLY A 594 -9.63 50.46 -1.10
N ARG A 595 -10.16 49.41 -1.74
CA ARG A 595 -9.34 48.42 -2.47
C ARG A 595 -8.65 48.98 -3.72
N MET A 596 -9.13 50.10 -4.26
CA MET A 596 -8.62 50.70 -5.50
C MET A 596 -7.30 51.45 -5.30
N VAL A 597 -6.98 51.80 -4.05
CA VAL A 597 -5.75 52.50 -3.69
C VAL A 597 -4.65 51.55 -3.21
N LEU A 598 -4.91 50.24 -3.21
CA LEU A 598 -3.92 49.24 -2.85
C LEU A 598 -2.95 49.03 -4.00
N GLU A 599 -1.67 48.90 -3.66
CA GLU A 599 -0.68 48.41 -4.59
C GLU A 599 -0.93 46.92 -4.88
N SER A 600 -0.71 46.52 -6.11
CA SER A 600 -0.80 45.12 -6.54
C SER A 600 0.57 44.64 -6.99
N ASP A 601 0.99 43.48 -6.50
CA ASP A 601 2.09 42.71 -7.10
C ASP A 601 1.56 41.61 -8.02
N ASP A 602 2.46 40.79 -8.55
CA ASP A 602 2.10 39.64 -9.40
C ASP A 602 1.22 38.60 -8.68
N PHE A 603 1.04 38.71 -7.34
CA PHE A 603 0.40 37.70 -6.49
C PHE A 603 -0.88 38.19 -5.80
N GLY A 604 -1.12 39.50 -5.71
CA GLY A 604 -2.37 40.07 -5.20
C GLY A 604 -2.25 41.53 -4.77
N GLN A 605 -3.35 42.05 -4.21
CA GLN A 605 -3.37 43.39 -3.63
C GLN A 605 -2.78 43.37 -2.21
N ILE A 606 -1.82 44.26 -1.95
CA ILE A 606 -1.10 44.34 -0.68
C ILE A 606 -1.72 45.43 0.19
N LEU A 607 -2.06 45.07 1.43
CA LEU A 607 -2.46 45.99 2.49
C LEU A 607 -1.48 45.85 3.67
N PRO A 608 -0.41 46.67 3.72
CA PRO A 608 0.63 46.53 4.73
C PRO A 608 0.14 46.91 6.14
N LEU A 609 0.61 46.16 7.13
CA LEU A 609 0.45 46.43 8.55
C LEU A 609 1.81 46.72 9.19
N SER A 610 1.93 47.84 9.88
CA SER A 610 3.10 48.18 10.67
C SER A 610 2.80 48.12 12.17
N PHE A 611 3.73 47.57 12.94
CA PHE A 611 3.70 47.51 14.38
C PHE A 611 4.99 48.10 14.96
N ILE A 612 4.84 49.09 15.84
CA ILE A 612 5.94 49.71 16.55
C ILE A 612 5.78 49.38 18.02
N SER A 613 6.73 48.62 18.58
CA SER A 613 6.73 48.28 20.00
C SER A 613 7.09 49.51 20.86
N ASP A 614 6.68 49.49 22.13
CA ASP A 614 7.07 50.54 23.10
C ASP A 614 8.60 50.60 23.33
N GLU A 615 9.32 49.52 22.99
CA GLU A 615 10.78 49.44 23.02
C GLU A 615 11.44 50.02 21.75
N GLY A 616 10.64 50.40 20.74
CA GLY A 616 11.10 50.99 19.49
C GLY A 616 11.47 49.98 18.40
N GLU A 617 11.07 48.72 18.55
CA GLU A 617 11.21 47.71 17.49
C GLU A 617 10.09 47.88 16.48
N GLU A 618 10.44 47.93 15.20
CA GLU A 618 9.50 48.11 14.09
C GLU A 618 9.38 46.81 13.28
N PHE A 619 8.14 46.38 13.11
CA PHE A 619 7.76 45.22 12.31
C PHE A 619 6.79 45.69 11.22
N GLU A 620 7.02 45.25 10.00
CA GLU A 620 6.15 45.53 8.87
C GLU A 620 5.78 44.22 8.19
N TRP A 621 4.51 44.10 7.82
CA TRP A 621 3.96 42.89 7.21
C TRP A 621 3.17 43.26 5.95
N PRO A 622 3.67 42.91 4.75
CA PRO A 622 2.94 43.10 3.49
C PRO A 622 1.88 42.01 3.32
N LEU A 623 0.82 42.08 4.13
CA LEU A 623 -0.30 41.14 4.08
C LEU A 623 -1.13 41.37 2.82
N ARG A 624 -1.49 40.29 2.12
CA ARG A 624 -2.27 40.35 0.87
C ARG A 624 -3.75 40.14 1.12
N LEU A 625 -4.63 40.71 0.29
CA LEU A 625 -6.04 40.35 0.32
C LEU A 625 -6.23 38.92 -0.18
N GLN A 626 -7.11 38.14 0.47
CA GLN A 626 -7.43 36.80 0.01
C GLN A 626 -8.13 36.85 -1.38
N ASN A 627 -7.60 36.08 -2.34
CA ASN A 627 -8.22 35.92 -3.66
C ASN A 627 -9.55 35.16 -3.58
N PRO A 628 -10.48 35.35 -4.53
CA PRO A 628 -10.44 36.22 -5.72
C PRO A 628 -10.68 37.72 -5.44
N THR A 629 -9.92 38.57 -6.13
CA THR A 629 -9.96 40.04 -5.98
C THR A 629 -10.97 40.73 -6.90
N TYR A 630 -11.28 40.15 -8.06
CA TYR A 630 -12.15 40.75 -9.08
C TYR A 630 -13.39 39.90 -9.39
N ALA A 631 -14.40 40.55 -9.96
CA ALA A 631 -15.64 39.90 -10.39
C ALA A 631 -15.77 39.81 -11.92
N LEU A 632 -16.21 38.64 -12.39
CA LEU A 632 -16.62 38.34 -13.75
C LEU A 632 -18.14 38.55 -13.86
N PRO A 633 -18.59 39.59 -14.59
CA PRO A 633 -20.00 39.80 -14.89
C PRO A 633 -20.50 38.74 -15.87
N ILE A 634 -21.57 38.05 -15.49
CA ILE A 634 -22.24 37.01 -16.26
C ILE A 634 -23.57 37.57 -16.79
N PRO A 635 -23.72 37.69 -18.12
CA PRO A 635 -24.98 38.06 -18.77
C PRO A 635 -26.09 37.05 -18.50
N SER A 636 -27.34 37.52 -18.52
CA SER A 636 -28.52 36.65 -18.37
C SER A 636 -28.61 35.55 -19.43
N GLU A 637 -28.10 35.82 -20.64
CA GLU A 637 -28.02 34.87 -21.76
C GLU A 637 -26.68 34.11 -21.82
N GLY A 638 -25.74 34.35 -20.87
CA GLY A 638 -24.39 33.79 -20.89
C GLY A 638 -23.42 34.44 -21.88
N TRP A 639 -22.18 33.95 -21.90
CA TRP A 639 -21.17 34.34 -22.87
C TRP A 639 -21.15 33.38 -24.07
N TRP A 640 -21.13 33.94 -25.28
CA TRP A 640 -21.06 33.16 -26.52
C TRP A 640 -19.68 33.28 -27.16
N LEU A 641 -18.98 32.15 -27.23
CA LEU A 641 -17.73 31.97 -27.95
C LEU A 641 -18.13 31.43 -29.34
N ASP A 642 -18.22 32.29 -30.35
CA ASP A 642 -18.62 31.94 -31.72
C ASP A 642 -17.65 32.57 -32.74
N GLY A 643 -16.46 31.96 -32.93
CA GLY A 643 -15.43 32.47 -33.84
C GLY A 643 -14.89 33.87 -33.49
N LYS A 644 -15.14 34.34 -32.28
CA LYS A 644 -14.77 35.68 -31.77
C LYS A 644 -13.43 35.66 -31.02
N SER A 645 -12.42 34.97 -31.53
CA SER A 645 -11.12 34.82 -30.85
C SER A 645 -10.44 36.17 -30.52
N GLU A 646 -10.69 37.21 -31.31
CA GLU A 646 -10.15 38.56 -31.08
C GLU A 646 -10.88 39.36 -29.98
N GLN A 647 -12.03 38.88 -29.48
CA GLN A 647 -12.86 39.53 -28.46
C GLN A 647 -12.96 38.69 -27.17
N THR A 648 -12.21 37.60 -27.10
CA THR A 648 -12.16 36.68 -25.96
C THR A 648 -10.88 36.88 -25.18
N PRO A 649 -10.92 36.83 -23.83
CA PRO A 649 -9.71 36.86 -23.01
C PRO A 649 -8.79 35.70 -23.34
N SER A 650 -7.48 35.91 -23.12
CA SER A 650 -6.45 34.90 -23.37
C SER A 650 -6.71 33.58 -22.63
N TRP A 651 -7.23 33.64 -21.40
CA TRP A 651 -7.56 32.46 -20.60
C TRP A 651 -8.76 31.64 -21.12
N LEU A 652 -9.57 32.17 -22.05
CA LEU A 652 -10.67 31.46 -22.74
C LEU A 652 -10.32 31.08 -24.18
N THR A 653 -9.04 30.84 -24.47
CA THR A 653 -8.58 30.39 -25.79
C THR A 653 -8.44 28.86 -25.85
N ALA A 654 -8.43 28.32 -27.07
CA ALA A 654 -8.42 26.87 -27.29
C ALA A 654 -7.18 26.22 -26.64
N GLY A 655 -7.40 25.17 -25.86
CA GLY A 655 -6.34 24.43 -25.16
C GLY A 655 -6.20 24.79 -23.67
N ASN A 656 -6.62 25.99 -23.26
CA ASN A 656 -6.67 26.35 -21.83
C ASN A 656 -7.80 25.61 -21.12
N HIS A 657 -7.79 25.58 -19.79
CA HIS A 657 -8.85 24.98 -19.02
C HIS A 657 -9.40 25.92 -17.94
N VAL A 658 -10.66 25.68 -17.59
CA VAL A 658 -11.38 26.45 -16.57
C VAL A 658 -12.01 25.50 -15.56
N ALA A 659 -11.89 25.85 -14.29
CA ALA A 659 -12.43 25.10 -13.18
C ALA A 659 -13.40 25.95 -12.36
N TRP A 660 -14.38 25.30 -11.74
CA TRP A 660 -15.35 25.91 -10.85
C TRP A 660 -15.02 25.57 -9.40
N GLY A 661 -14.67 26.59 -8.62
CA GLY A 661 -14.31 26.47 -7.23
C GLY A 661 -13.22 27.44 -6.81
N GLU A 662 -13.00 27.49 -5.50
CA GLU A 662 -12.00 28.34 -4.84
C GLU A 662 -10.79 27.51 -4.39
N GLY A 663 -9.63 28.16 -4.32
CA GLY A 663 -8.39 27.56 -3.82
C GLY A 663 -7.38 27.20 -4.91
N ASN A 664 -6.11 27.11 -4.51
CA ASN A 664 -4.99 26.84 -5.42
C ASN A 664 -4.95 25.40 -5.93
N GLU A 665 -5.81 24.51 -5.40
CA GLU A 665 -5.88 23.08 -5.72
C GLU A 665 -6.98 22.73 -6.73
N ILE A 666 -7.72 23.74 -7.21
CA ILE A 666 -8.91 23.52 -8.04
C ILE A 666 -8.59 23.13 -9.48
N CYS A 667 -7.41 23.54 -9.97
CA CYS A 667 -6.94 23.26 -11.32
C CYS A 667 -6.29 21.86 -11.37
N THR A 668 -6.80 20.98 -12.22
CA THR A 668 -6.30 19.63 -12.41
C THR A 668 -6.05 19.30 -13.88
N ASN A 669 -5.00 18.53 -14.16
CA ASN A 669 -4.66 18.13 -15.54
C ASN A 669 -5.63 17.06 -16.12
N ILE A 670 -6.81 16.86 -15.51
CA ILE A 670 -7.82 15.86 -15.92
C ILE A 670 -9.02 16.55 -16.62
N ALA A 671 -8.90 17.85 -16.90
CA ALA A 671 -9.88 18.61 -17.64
C ALA A 671 -10.33 17.86 -18.93
N ARG A 672 -11.64 17.89 -19.21
CA ARG A 672 -12.22 17.23 -20.40
C ARG A 672 -13.02 18.24 -21.21
N GLU A 673 -13.24 17.94 -22.48
CA GLU A 673 -14.11 18.78 -23.33
C GLU A 673 -15.51 18.96 -22.71
N PRO A 674 -16.14 20.14 -22.82
CA PRO A 674 -17.48 20.40 -22.29
C PRO A 674 -18.56 19.48 -22.87
N GLY A 675 -19.72 19.44 -22.21
CA GLY A 675 -20.86 18.61 -22.65
C GLY A 675 -21.50 19.17 -23.92
N LEU A 676 -22.12 18.30 -24.73
CA LEU A 676 -22.83 18.70 -25.95
C LEU A 676 -24.34 18.72 -25.70
N VAL A 677 -24.96 19.89 -25.83
CA VAL A 677 -26.41 20.09 -25.67
C VAL A 677 -26.96 20.74 -26.93
N ASP A 678 -27.89 20.08 -27.61
CA ASP A 678 -28.52 20.57 -28.86
C ASP A 678 -27.53 21.00 -29.96
N GLY A 679 -26.34 20.38 -30.00
CA GLY A 679 -25.30 20.67 -31.00
C GLY A 679 -24.32 21.79 -30.60
N VAL A 680 -24.48 22.40 -29.43
CA VAL A 680 -23.62 23.45 -28.88
C VAL A 680 -22.84 22.89 -27.68
N LEU A 681 -21.56 23.28 -27.55
CA LEU A 681 -20.74 22.93 -26.40
C LEU A 681 -21.16 23.80 -25.21
N ASN A 682 -21.57 23.18 -24.10
CA ASN A 682 -22.03 23.87 -22.91
C ASN A 682 -21.28 23.36 -21.67
N TRP A 683 -20.79 24.30 -20.85
CA TRP A 683 -20.19 23.97 -19.57
C TRP A 683 -21.26 23.93 -18.48
N ASN A 684 -21.61 22.71 -18.06
CA ASN A 684 -22.44 22.48 -16.89
C ASN A 684 -21.59 22.06 -15.69
N VAL A 685 -21.40 23.00 -14.77
CA VAL A 685 -20.63 22.87 -13.53
C VAL A 685 -21.07 21.67 -12.67
N GLU A 686 -22.37 21.37 -12.57
CA GLU A 686 -22.86 20.25 -11.75
C GLU A 686 -22.41 18.88 -12.28
N THR A 687 -22.18 18.80 -13.59
CA THR A 687 -21.73 17.56 -14.24
C THR A 687 -20.21 17.47 -14.36
N ARG A 688 -19.54 18.62 -14.51
CA ARG A 688 -18.10 18.74 -14.68
C ARG A 688 -17.61 20.05 -14.07
N GLY A 689 -16.90 19.94 -12.96
CA GLY A 689 -16.28 21.10 -12.31
C GLY A 689 -15.18 21.74 -13.13
N GLU A 690 -14.53 21.00 -14.03
CA GLU A 690 -13.41 21.48 -14.84
C GLU A 690 -13.54 21.04 -16.31
N VAL A 691 -13.23 21.95 -17.24
CA VAL A 691 -13.33 21.71 -18.69
C VAL A 691 -12.19 22.34 -19.48
N ILE A 692 -11.79 21.68 -20.57
CA ILE A 692 -10.88 22.24 -21.58
C ILE A 692 -11.67 23.12 -22.54
N ILE A 693 -11.16 24.31 -22.82
CA ILE A 693 -11.73 25.22 -23.79
C ILE A 693 -11.47 24.66 -25.21
N PRO A 694 -12.55 24.36 -25.97
CA PRO A 694 -12.45 23.77 -27.30
C PRO A 694 -12.00 24.80 -28.34
N ASP A 695 -11.54 24.33 -29.49
CA ASP A 695 -11.28 25.18 -30.65
C ASP A 695 -12.60 25.61 -31.33
N VAL A 696 -12.96 26.88 -31.15
CA VAL A 696 -14.21 27.49 -31.61
C VAL A 696 -13.97 28.26 -32.92
N ASN A 697 -14.14 27.57 -34.06
CA ASN A 697 -13.91 28.12 -35.40
C ASN A 697 -15.20 28.34 -36.22
N GLY A 698 -16.18 29.11 -35.71
CA GLY A 698 -17.41 29.51 -36.44
C GLY A 698 -18.37 28.38 -36.89
N GLU A 699 -17.89 27.13 -37.00
CA GLU A 699 -18.68 25.90 -37.18
C GLU A 699 -19.03 25.26 -35.82
N ASN A 700 -18.18 25.46 -34.82
CA ASN A 700 -18.40 25.05 -33.44
C ASN A 700 -18.65 26.27 -32.57
N GLN A 701 -19.66 26.21 -31.71
CA GLN A 701 -20.00 27.28 -30.76
C GLN A 701 -19.93 26.75 -29.34
N MET A 702 -19.41 27.56 -28.43
CA MET A 702 -19.43 27.27 -27.00
C MET A 702 -20.25 28.33 -26.26
N HIS A 703 -21.16 27.84 -25.42
CA HIS A 703 -21.95 28.63 -24.49
C HIS A 703 -21.32 28.54 -23.10
N PHE A 704 -20.80 29.66 -22.61
CA PHE A 704 -20.11 29.77 -21.33
C PHE A 704 -21.04 30.42 -20.30
N THR A 705 -21.61 29.60 -19.42
CA THR A 705 -22.59 29.98 -18.40
C THR A 705 -22.24 29.44 -17.02
N PRO A 706 -21.16 29.94 -16.39
CA PRO A 706 -20.92 29.62 -14.98
C PRO A 706 -22.08 30.14 -14.10
N PRO A 707 -22.44 29.44 -13.01
CA PRO A 707 -23.42 29.95 -12.03
C PRO A 707 -23.02 31.32 -11.48
N ILE A 708 -23.99 32.07 -10.95
CA ILE A 708 -23.75 33.35 -10.26
C ILE A 708 -23.50 33.07 -8.77
N GLY A 709 -22.56 33.80 -8.15
CA GLY A 709 -22.27 33.69 -6.72
C GLY A 709 -21.28 32.58 -6.35
N GLY A 710 -20.47 32.12 -7.30
CA GLY A 710 -19.29 31.27 -7.04
C GLY A 710 -18.06 31.75 -7.81
N VAL A 711 -17.02 30.92 -7.90
CA VAL A 711 -15.72 31.30 -8.43
C VAL A 711 -15.34 30.49 -9.66
N VAL A 712 -14.94 31.19 -10.71
CA VAL A 712 -14.34 30.63 -11.92
C VAL A 712 -12.84 30.82 -11.83
N SER A 713 -12.12 29.71 -11.95
CA SER A 713 -10.67 29.66 -11.95
C SER A 713 -10.17 29.34 -13.36
N ALA A 714 -9.33 30.22 -13.90
CA ALA A 714 -8.58 30.02 -15.12
C ALA A 714 -7.28 29.30 -14.77
N CYS A 715 -6.96 28.26 -15.52
CA CYS A 715 -5.92 27.34 -15.16
C CYS A 715 -5.03 27.02 -16.37
N ASP A 716 -3.74 26.84 -16.10
CA ASP A 716 -2.68 26.59 -17.07
C ASP A 716 -1.79 25.45 -16.55
N ASP A 717 -1.74 24.33 -17.31
CA ASP A 717 -1.01 23.13 -16.92
C ASP A 717 0.51 23.34 -16.93
N ASP A 718 1.00 24.34 -17.68
CA ASP A 718 2.42 24.64 -17.79
C ASP A 718 2.92 25.59 -16.68
N MET A 719 2.01 26.11 -15.84
CA MET A 719 2.31 27.07 -14.77
C MET A 719 2.30 26.39 -13.38
N ILE A 720 3.11 26.92 -12.45
CA ILE A 720 3.15 26.48 -11.04
C ILE A 720 3.02 27.70 -10.13
N PRO A 721 1.93 27.86 -9.35
CA PRO A 721 0.74 27.00 -9.33
C PRO A 721 0.02 26.94 -10.69
N PRO A 722 -0.76 25.87 -10.97
CA PRO A 722 -1.54 25.77 -12.21
C PRO A 722 -2.69 26.78 -12.28
N LEU A 723 -2.97 27.51 -11.20
CA LEU A 723 -3.97 28.57 -11.16
C LEU A 723 -3.40 29.85 -11.80
N GLN A 724 -3.94 30.24 -12.95
CA GLN A 724 -3.57 31.47 -13.64
C GLN A 724 -4.30 32.70 -13.09
N ALA A 725 -5.62 32.58 -12.87
CA ALA A 725 -6.44 33.65 -12.31
C ALA A 725 -7.75 33.08 -11.72
N ASN A 726 -8.37 33.80 -10.79
CA ASN A 726 -9.69 33.44 -10.28
C ASN A 726 -10.62 34.67 -10.20
N PHE A 727 -11.90 34.44 -10.43
CA PHE A 727 -12.90 35.49 -10.53
C PHE A 727 -14.18 35.09 -9.82
N THR A 728 -14.70 35.97 -8.96
CA THR A 728 -16.08 35.80 -8.45
C THR A 728 -17.08 36.07 -9.56
N THR A 729 -18.22 35.39 -9.55
CA THR A 729 -19.25 35.57 -10.58
C THR A 729 -20.38 36.45 -10.07
N ALA A 730 -20.69 37.50 -10.82
CA ALA A 730 -21.79 38.43 -10.52
C ALA A 730 -22.72 38.58 -11.72
N SER A 731 -24.00 38.89 -11.48
CA SER A 731 -24.93 39.21 -12.58
C SER A 731 -24.55 40.55 -13.20
N GLY A 732 -24.33 40.62 -14.51
CA GLY A 732 -23.93 41.86 -15.17
C GLY A 732 -24.15 41.86 -16.69
N PRO A 733 -23.90 42.98 -17.38
CA PRO A 733 -24.10 43.09 -18.82
C PRO A 733 -22.97 42.44 -19.63
N SER A 734 -23.22 42.14 -20.92
CA SER A 734 -22.24 41.59 -21.88
C SER A 734 -21.22 42.63 -22.36
N LEU A 735 -20.48 43.25 -21.43
CA LEU A 735 -19.43 44.22 -21.73
C LEU A 735 -18.05 43.56 -21.73
N ALA A 736 -17.28 43.75 -22.80
CA ALA A 736 -15.87 43.42 -22.86
C ALA A 736 -15.03 44.70 -22.95
N LEU A 737 -13.90 44.74 -22.25
CA LEU A 737 -12.94 45.86 -22.30
C LEU A 737 -11.72 45.45 -23.12
N ARG A 738 -11.23 46.37 -23.96
CA ARG A 738 -9.97 46.20 -24.69
C ARG A 738 -9.01 47.34 -24.38
N PHE A 739 -7.77 46.99 -24.05
CA PHE A 739 -6.65 47.90 -23.88
C PHE A 739 -5.45 47.35 -24.65
N GLY A 740 -4.99 48.08 -25.67
CA GLY A 740 -4.01 47.56 -26.62
C GLY A 740 -4.52 46.30 -27.34
N GLU A 741 -3.82 45.17 -27.18
CA GLU A 741 -4.19 43.86 -27.74
C GLU A 741 -4.92 42.96 -26.72
N GLU A 742 -4.99 43.36 -25.44
CA GLU A 742 -5.59 42.54 -24.37
C GLU A 742 -7.10 42.80 -24.26
N VAL A 743 -7.88 41.72 -24.12
CA VAL A 743 -9.32 41.77 -23.88
C VAL A 743 -9.65 41.18 -22.51
N THR A 744 -10.39 41.92 -21.70
CA THR A 744 -10.80 41.52 -20.35
C THR A 744 -12.32 41.46 -20.23
N TRP A 745 -12.82 40.34 -19.69
CA TRP A 745 -14.22 40.21 -19.27
C TRP A 745 -14.41 40.43 -17.76
N ALA A 746 -13.42 40.09 -16.94
CA ALA A 746 -13.44 40.34 -15.49
C ALA A 746 -13.00 41.79 -15.18
N TRP A 747 -13.91 42.74 -15.40
CA TRP A 747 -13.64 44.18 -15.24
C TRP A 747 -14.29 44.81 -14.00
N VAL A 748 -15.18 44.09 -13.31
CA VAL A 748 -15.91 44.65 -12.16
C VAL A 748 -14.92 44.88 -11.03
N ASP A 749 -14.84 46.14 -10.60
CA ASP A 749 -13.95 46.61 -9.54
C ASP A 749 -12.46 46.34 -9.82
N ARG A 750 -12.08 46.27 -11.11
CA ARG A 750 -10.69 46.23 -11.56
C ARG A 750 -10.19 47.67 -11.82
N PRO A 751 -9.03 48.07 -11.28
CA PRO A 751 -8.42 49.36 -11.62
C PRO A 751 -8.02 49.38 -13.10
N LEU A 752 -8.34 50.47 -13.78
CA LEU A 752 -8.05 50.67 -15.20
C LEU A 752 -6.77 51.51 -15.34
N GLU A 753 -5.88 51.05 -16.22
CA GLU A 753 -4.65 51.77 -16.57
C GLU A 753 -4.94 53.09 -17.30
N SER A 754 -4.02 54.05 -17.15
CA SER A 754 -4.08 55.34 -17.84
C SER A 754 -3.85 55.16 -19.34
N GLY A 755 -4.85 55.49 -20.17
CA GLY A 755 -4.75 55.40 -21.62
C GLY A 755 -6.09 55.30 -22.35
N GLU A 756 -6.05 54.88 -23.62
CA GLU A 756 -7.25 54.70 -24.44
C GLU A 756 -7.83 53.29 -24.30
N TRP A 757 -9.08 53.21 -23.85
CA TRP A 757 -9.84 51.97 -23.68
C TRP A 757 -10.94 51.86 -24.72
N GLU A 758 -11.19 50.65 -25.22
CA GLU A 758 -12.37 50.37 -26.03
C GLU A 758 -13.34 49.48 -25.26
N LEU A 759 -14.57 49.97 -25.13
CA LEU A 759 -15.67 49.31 -24.47
C LEU A 759 -16.58 48.70 -25.53
N MET A 760 -16.70 47.37 -25.55
CA MET A 760 -17.42 46.61 -26.57
C MET A 760 -18.68 45.95 -25.96
N ASN A 761 -19.85 46.32 -26.47
CA ASN A 761 -21.10 45.68 -26.09
C ASN A 761 -21.34 44.44 -26.96
N LEU A 762 -21.11 43.26 -26.39
CA LEU A 762 -21.28 41.98 -27.09
C LEU A 762 -22.72 41.43 -26.98
N GLY A 763 -23.61 42.13 -26.28
CA GLY A 763 -24.99 41.73 -26.02
C GLY A 763 -26.02 42.35 -26.96
N ASN A 764 -27.28 42.04 -26.69
CA ASN A 764 -28.44 42.47 -27.48
C ASN A 764 -29.17 43.70 -26.92
N THR A 765 -28.78 44.18 -25.73
CA THR A 765 -29.34 45.36 -25.06
C THR A 765 -28.32 46.49 -25.02
N SER A 766 -28.76 47.75 -24.99
CA SER A 766 -27.86 48.90 -24.88
C SER A 766 -27.36 49.04 -23.45
N ILE A 767 -26.05 49.30 -23.29
CA ILE A 767 -25.42 49.49 -21.97
C ILE A 767 -25.27 50.98 -21.70
N VAL A 768 -25.72 51.44 -20.53
CA VAL A 768 -25.59 52.84 -20.09
C VAL A 768 -24.52 52.95 -19.02
N ILE A 769 -23.49 53.76 -19.28
CA ILE A 769 -22.40 54.02 -18.35
C ILE A 769 -22.62 55.40 -17.74
N VAL A 770 -22.78 55.42 -16.41
CA VAL A 770 -22.95 56.64 -15.62
C VAL A 770 -21.65 56.92 -14.88
N THR A 771 -21.17 58.15 -14.91
CA THR A 771 -19.94 58.52 -14.23
C THR A 771 -20.21 58.93 -12.78
N MET A 772 -19.30 58.58 -11.87
CA MET A 772 -19.32 58.95 -10.46
C MET A 772 -17.90 59.30 -10.03
N SER A 773 -17.73 60.40 -9.31
CA SER A 773 -16.44 60.81 -8.80
C SER A 773 -16.36 60.60 -7.27
N HIS A 774 -15.21 60.13 -6.81
CA HIS A 774 -14.86 59.87 -5.41
C HIS A 774 -13.56 60.63 -5.12
N HIS A 775 -13.65 61.88 -4.70
CA HIS A 775 -12.45 62.71 -4.46
C HIS A 775 -12.65 63.71 -3.32
N ASP A 776 -11.53 64.12 -2.74
CA ASP A 776 -11.44 65.24 -1.79
C ASP A 776 -11.05 66.57 -2.48
N LEU A 777 -10.98 66.58 -3.82
CA LEU A 777 -10.66 67.73 -4.67
C LEU A 777 -11.94 68.49 -5.11
N ASP A 778 -11.83 69.69 -5.69
CA ASP A 778 -12.98 70.48 -6.15
C ASP A 778 -13.73 69.79 -7.31
N ASP A 779 -15.07 69.84 -7.30
CA ASP A 779 -15.98 69.14 -8.24
C ASP A 779 -15.83 69.57 -9.71
N THR A 780 -15.00 70.59 -10.00
CA THR A 780 -14.84 71.17 -11.33
C THR A 780 -13.67 70.60 -12.13
N GLU A 781 -12.69 69.96 -11.48
CA GLU A 781 -11.53 69.33 -12.14
C GLU A 781 -11.56 67.81 -11.94
N THR A 782 -11.93 67.06 -12.98
CA THR A 782 -12.03 65.61 -12.86
C THR A 782 -10.67 64.91 -12.87
N GLY A 783 -9.61 65.56 -13.35
CA GLY A 783 -8.28 64.95 -13.46
C GLY A 783 -8.15 63.90 -14.58
N TRP A 784 -9.15 63.79 -15.46
CA TRP A 784 -9.23 62.77 -16.52
C TRP A 784 -9.62 63.42 -17.85
N ALA A 785 -9.11 62.89 -18.97
CA ALA A 785 -9.39 63.40 -20.32
C ALA A 785 -10.87 63.27 -20.73
N ASP A 786 -11.51 62.13 -20.46
CA ASP A 786 -12.95 61.92 -20.62
C ASP A 786 -13.62 61.58 -19.27
N SER A 787 -14.65 62.34 -18.88
CA SER A 787 -15.39 62.15 -17.62
C SER A 787 -16.91 62.12 -17.78
N SER A 788 -17.41 62.08 -19.02
CA SER A 788 -18.85 62.02 -19.33
C SER A 788 -19.37 60.60 -19.48
N GLY A 789 -20.61 60.36 -19.03
CA GLY A 789 -21.31 59.09 -19.29
C GLY A 789 -21.53 58.80 -20.78
N VAL A 790 -21.57 57.51 -21.12
CA VAL A 790 -21.66 57.00 -22.50
C VAL A 790 -22.76 55.94 -22.59
N THR A 791 -23.45 55.86 -23.74
CA THR A 791 -24.38 54.76 -24.03
C THR A 791 -23.87 53.96 -25.22
N ILE A 792 -23.66 52.66 -25.03
CA ILE A 792 -23.12 51.75 -26.06
C ILE A 792 -24.28 50.95 -26.66
N PRO A 793 -24.59 51.10 -27.96
CA PRO A 793 -25.66 50.33 -28.60
C PRO A 793 -25.32 48.83 -28.67
N PRO A 794 -26.32 47.95 -28.83
CA PRO A 794 -26.09 46.50 -29.00
C PRO A 794 -25.11 46.21 -30.15
N GLY A 795 -24.10 45.38 -29.90
CA GLY A 795 -23.05 45.07 -30.88
C GLY A 795 -22.11 46.22 -31.25
N GLY A 796 -22.22 47.37 -30.59
CA GLY A 796 -21.35 48.54 -30.82
C GLY A 796 -20.14 48.58 -29.90
N SER A 797 -19.18 49.44 -30.24
CA SER A 797 -18.06 49.79 -29.37
C SER A 797 -17.88 51.30 -29.25
N VAL A 798 -17.29 51.76 -28.15
CA VAL A 798 -16.92 53.16 -27.92
C VAL A 798 -15.48 53.20 -27.39
N GLN A 799 -14.69 54.15 -27.90
CA GLN A 799 -13.38 54.47 -27.34
C GLN A 799 -13.53 55.54 -26.26
N LEU A 800 -12.86 55.33 -25.13
CA LEU A 800 -12.85 56.20 -23.97
C LEU A 800 -11.41 56.54 -23.61
N ASN A 801 -11.08 57.83 -23.52
CA ASN A 801 -9.75 58.26 -23.15
C ASN A 801 -9.64 58.48 -21.63
N LEU A 802 -9.02 57.53 -20.94
CA LEU A 802 -8.78 57.54 -19.50
C LEU A 802 -7.34 57.99 -19.17
N THR A 803 -6.75 58.91 -19.93
CA THR A 803 -5.45 59.48 -19.54
C THR A 803 -5.58 60.37 -18.30
N GLN A 804 -4.81 60.03 -17.27
CA GLN A 804 -4.59 60.83 -16.06
C GLN A 804 -3.96 62.18 -16.42
N THR A 805 -4.45 63.27 -15.80
CA THR A 805 -3.97 64.64 -16.08
C THR A 805 -3.23 65.29 -14.91
N PHE A 806 -3.33 64.76 -13.69
CA PHE A 806 -2.57 65.25 -12.54
C PHE A 806 -1.18 64.59 -12.46
N ASP A 807 -0.27 65.20 -11.70
CA ASP A 807 1.05 64.61 -11.44
C ASP A 807 0.88 63.39 -10.52
N SER A 808 1.33 62.23 -10.99
CA SER A 808 1.23 60.95 -10.28
C SER A 808 2.03 60.93 -8.97
N ASN A 809 2.98 61.85 -8.77
CA ASN A 809 3.73 61.95 -7.52
C ASN A 809 2.94 62.66 -6.40
N ASP A 810 1.98 63.51 -6.78
CA ASP A 810 1.24 64.34 -5.83
C ASP A 810 -0.18 63.80 -5.57
N VAL A 811 -0.82 63.26 -6.62
CA VAL A 811 -2.20 62.76 -6.60
C VAL A 811 -2.25 61.31 -7.07
N LEU A 812 -2.83 60.43 -6.25
CA LEU A 812 -3.22 59.09 -6.68
C LEU A 812 -4.52 59.18 -7.49
N GLN A 813 -4.48 58.76 -8.76
CA GLN A 813 -5.64 58.73 -9.65
C GLN A 813 -5.97 57.31 -10.10
N VAL A 814 -7.20 56.84 -9.86
CA VAL A 814 -7.64 55.50 -10.26
C VAL A 814 -9.05 55.56 -10.86
N ALA A 815 -9.27 54.87 -11.98
CA ALA A 815 -10.60 54.70 -12.57
C ALA A 815 -10.99 53.21 -12.55
N TRP A 816 -12.27 52.91 -12.29
CA TRP A 816 -12.76 51.52 -12.32
C TRP A 816 -14.25 51.46 -12.66
N LEU A 817 -14.72 50.31 -13.14
CA LEU A 817 -16.12 50.06 -13.45
C LEU A 817 -16.78 49.21 -12.36
N SER A 818 -17.97 49.59 -11.90
CA SER A 818 -18.74 48.83 -10.92
C SER A 818 -20.19 48.61 -11.37
N LEU A 819 -20.82 47.54 -10.85
CA LEU A 819 -22.22 47.24 -11.15
C LEU A 819 -23.14 48.24 -10.43
N HIS A 820 -24.17 48.73 -11.12
CA HIS A 820 -25.08 49.73 -10.57
C HIS A 820 -26.27 49.06 -9.86
N GLU A 821 -26.22 48.90 -8.54
CA GLU A 821 -27.27 48.17 -7.79
C GLU A 821 -28.53 49.01 -7.45
N GLU A 822 -28.47 50.35 -7.47
CA GLU A 822 -29.50 51.19 -6.80
C GLU A 822 -30.63 51.77 -7.66
N SER A 823 -30.62 51.72 -9.01
CA SER A 823 -31.59 52.52 -9.81
C SER A 823 -32.76 51.77 -10.42
N GLY A 824 -32.84 50.44 -10.33
CA GLY A 824 -33.90 49.68 -11.02
C GLY A 824 -33.86 49.81 -12.55
N ILE A 825 -32.76 50.33 -13.11
CA ILE A 825 -32.45 50.36 -14.54
C ILE A 825 -31.60 49.11 -14.83
N THR A 826 -32.16 48.15 -15.55
CA THR A 826 -31.43 46.99 -16.06
C THR A 826 -30.32 47.46 -17.02
N ASP A 827 -29.11 46.90 -16.89
CA ASP A 827 -27.93 47.14 -17.76
C ASP A 827 -27.24 48.52 -17.63
N SER A 828 -27.31 49.15 -16.45
CA SER A 828 -26.48 50.32 -16.12
C SER A 828 -25.19 49.95 -15.37
N ILE A 829 -24.08 50.58 -15.72
CA ILE A 829 -22.76 50.41 -15.10
C ILE A 829 -22.30 51.77 -14.56
N ARG A 830 -21.57 51.80 -13.44
CA ARG A 830 -20.91 53.01 -12.94
C ARG A 830 -19.46 53.03 -13.37
N LEU A 831 -19.02 54.11 -14.01
CA LEU A 831 -17.60 54.42 -14.19
C LEU A 831 -17.18 55.37 -13.08
N ASN A 832 -16.36 54.86 -12.17
CA ASN A 832 -15.91 55.58 -10.99
C ASN A 832 -14.54 56.21 -11.26
N PHE A 833 -14.38 57.46 -10.80
CA PHE A 833 -13.12 58.20 -10.85
C PHE A 833 -12.69 58.55 -9.43
N GLY A 834 -11.52 58.07 -9.01
CA GLY A 834 -10.89 58.36 -7.74
C GLY A 834 -9.71 59.32 -7.90
N SER A 835 -9.61 60.33 -7.05
CA SER A 835 -8.43 61.20 -6.97
C SER A 835 -8.18 61.68 -5.54
N TRP A 836 -7.03 61.33 -4.98
CA TRP A 836 -6.67 61.62 -3.58
C TRP A 836 -5.22 62.08 -3.45
N CYS A 837 -4.98 63.07 -2.59
CA CYS A 837 -3.62 63.58 -2.29
C CYS A 837 -2.91 62.68 -1.27
N TYR A 838 -1.63 62.35 -1.52
CA TYR A 838 -0.85 61.50 -0.61
C TYR A 838 -0.64 62.13 0.79
N GLN A 839 -0.49 63.46 0.89
CA GLN A 839 -0.23 64.18 2.14
C GLN A 839 -1.39 65.07 2.62
N GLY A 840 -2.58 64.85 2.07
CA GLY A 840 -3.76 65.69 2.29
C GLY A 840 -3.82 66.90 1.36
N ALA A 841 -4.98 67.54 1.36
CA ALA A 841 -5.30 68.69 0.51
C ALA A 841 -5.38 69.97 1.34
N ASP A 842 -4.80 71.07 0.85
CA ASP A 842 -5.05 72.42 1.37
C ASP A 842 -5.96 73.17 0.39
N ILE A 843 -6.89 73.96 0.92
CA ILE A 843 -7.81 74.76 0.12
C ILE A 843 -7.23 76.17 0.07
N ASP A 844 -6.63 76.55 -1.07
CA ASP A 844 -6.29 77.95 -1.28
C ASP A 844 -7.58 78.75 -1.50
N HIS A 845 -8.02 79.44 -0.44
CA HIS A 845 -9.21 80.27 -0.47
C HIS A 845 -9.10 81.50 -1.40
N SER A 846 -7.95 81.74 -2.03
CA SER A 846 -7.72 82.91 -2.88
C SER A 846 -8.09 82.72 -4.35
N ASP A 847 -8.07 81.49 -4.86
CA ASP A 847 -8.48 81.12 -6.23
C ASP A 847 -9.49 79.95 -6.30
N GLY A 848 -9.71 79.24 -5.19
CA GLY A 848 -10.65 78.12 -5.12
C GLY A 848 -10.07 76.81 -5.67
N GLN A 849 -8.76 76.76 -5.94
CA GLN A 849 -8.08 75.52 -6.33
C GLN A 849 -7.67 74.73 -5.09
N VAL A 850 -7.84 73.41 -5.15
CA VAL A 850 -7.39 72.48 -4.11
C VAL A 850 -6.00 72.00 -4.51
N GLU A 851 -4.97 72.40 -3.76
CA GLU A 851 -3.59 71.96 -4.00
C GLU A 851 -3.23 70.86 -2.99
N CYS A 852 -2.62 69.78 -3.46
CA CYS A 852 -2.06 68.79 -2.54
C CYS A 852 -0.92 69.41 -1.75
N VAL A 853 -0.82 69.08 -0.46
CA VAL A 853 0.27 69.55 0.38
C VAL A 853 1.56 68.90 -0.11
N ILE A 854 2.43 69.67 -0.76
CA ILE A 854 3.75 69.21 -1.21
C ILE A 854 4.75 69.46 -0.08
N SER A 855 5.49 68.43 0.34
CA SER A 855 6.60 68.59 1.28
C SER A 855 7.68 69.46 0.65
N GLU A 856 7.90 70.67 1.18
CA GLU A 856 9.20 71.33 1.01
C GLU A 856 10.26 70.42 1.64
N GLY A 857 11.19 69.90 0.83
CA GLY A 857 12.22 68.95 1.25
C GLY A 857 13.23 69.48 2.27
#